data_AF-A0A842RAL1-F1
#
_entry.id   AF-A0A842RAL1-F1
#
_cell.length_a   1.000
_cell.length_b   1.000
_cell.length_c   1.000
_cell.angle_alpha   90.00
_cell.angle_beta   90.00
_cell.angle_gamma   90.00
#
_symmetry.space_group_name_H-M   'P 1'
#
loop_
_entity.id
_entity.type
_entity.pdbx_description
1 polymer ?
#
loop_
_entity_poly.entity_id
_entity_poly.type
_entity_poly.pdbx_seq_one_letter_code
_entity_poly.pdbx_strand_id
1 'polypeptide(L)'
;MDSRKKITVVSMILLFCSLLTIQALSLPEKELSRKEWLVGEQQQQHDFERNEVVSSHYYGGQKDENLTLRLEFIGFDQNYLNETALRDSLYSSFDWGTSLPHSRFLFNFEFAYTPENDQLALENYIRSIADNGTNTGYKLNTTLLQEDLASGERSDIFIPIDGMSIDAKLVEDYLYQNLYETPATDKPGYTLYLMNFSHFDTADHSLEHWYDVTGVSFDSNQTIDWWYSGYRNLSKRAAMGWGGNHRFCYLDLSARSWFIDYVTTAWGALSPGYASYYDYPDLDNLTQTFDLETTEGQEKLTEYLADWINSYSGNLFAGPVNNPPVSESVSLQVKVFNNLTANGYPEEDLKWCISKTRIFNQLTQDIPWVNWEINIEWVELEDYPLIFNTIQSNVQEDQDGKYIEVSQGLFSILQTQLNEHFNMSAADTVLPAYYFLTDEIGFRWMGVSFAGLGGMGWEILLGTQNSLFEYGNVSKPLRGMSSVMIHELGHSLGLPHPHSGAFAWGSAFVADVMSYFAVEEGFSTFYQDAIGRAHSDAYFLNSQSEFAQAMQFYEDAGEPPELQGTIDEINSSLEAVPEYYQQMDYNASVHTARETYELILYMQDYLQNPPTTTPTTPGTTSTTSTAGKEMLLGFTLSFLLIALPAIVHRRRKNKT
;
A
#
# COMPACT_ATOMS: atom_id res chain seq x y z
N MET A 1 -24.67 -47.69 -14.35
CA MET A 1 -24.47 -48.07 -12.94
C MET A 1 -23.14 -47.44 -12.54
N ASP A 2 -23.01 -46.42 -11.70
CA ASP A 2 -23.91 -45.69 -10.80
C ASP A 2 -23.12 -44.40 -10.46
N SER A 3 -23.47 -43.24 -11.04
CA SER A 3 -24.16 -42.08 -10.43
C SER A 3 -23.46 -41.39 -9.22
N ARG A 4 -23.27 -40.06 -9.38
CA ARG A 4 -23.11 -38.97 -8.37
C ARG A 4 -21.69 -38.80 -7.78
N LYS A 5 -21.09 -37.61 -7.64
CA LYS A 5 -21.59 -36.22 -7.55
C LYS A 5 -20.61 -35.22 -8.21
N LYS A 6 -21.18 -34.19 -8.86
CA LYS A 6 -20.55 -32.87 -9.08
C LYS A 6 -20.55 -32.09 -7.76
N ILE A 7 -19.50 -31.33 -7.47
CA ILE A 7 -19.59 -30.09 -6.68
C ILE A 7 -18.79 -29.03 -7.43
N THR A 8 -19.53 -27.98 -7.82
CA THR A 8 -19.05 -26.75 -8.42
C THR A 8 -18.40 -25.90 -7.32
N VAL A 9 -17.14 -25.51 -7.47
CA VAL A 9 -16.46 -24.55 -6.60
C VAL A 9 -16.63 -23.17 -7.24
N VAL A 10 -17.67 -22.47 -6.82
CA VAL A 10 -17.83 -21.02 -7.00
C VAL A 10 -18.40 -20.53 -5.68
N SER A 11 -17.54 -20.11 -4.75
CA SER A 11 -17.86 -19.33 -3.55
C SER A 11 -16.57 -19.00 -2.80
N MET A 12 -15.89 -17.91 -3.17
CA MET A 12 -14.85 -17.32 -2.31
C MET A 12 -14.81 -15.78 -2.34
N ILE A 13 -15.80 -15.12 -2.98
CA ILE A 13 -15.87 -13.65 -3.10
C ILE A 13 -17.12 -13.05 -2.39
N LEU A 14 -17.97 -13.86 -1.74
CA LEU A 14 -19.24 -13.39 -1.14
C LEU A 14 -19.43 -13.77 0.34
N LEU A 15 -18.36 -13.76 1.14
CA LEU A 15 -18.46 -14.05 2.58
C LEU A 15 -18.12 -12.86 3.49
N PHE A 16 -18.40 -11.63 3.05
CA PHE A 16 -18.17 -10.42 3.84
C PHE A 16 -19.42 -9.77 4.46
N CYS A 17 -20.65 -10.28 4.22
CA CYS A 17 -21.89 -9.60 4.68
C CYS A 17 -22.93 -10.48 5.43
N SER A 18 -22.58 -11.59 6.08
CA SER A 18 -23.63 -12.43 6.72
C SER A 18 -23.27 -13.10 8.05
N LEU A 19 -22.75 -12.32 9.01
CA LEU A 19 -22.67 -12.74 10.42
C LEU A 19 -23.19 -11.65 11.37
N LEU A 20 -24.45 -11.26 11.18
CA LEU A 20 -25.26 -10.59 12.21
C LEU A 20 -26.53 -11.40 12.40
N THR A 21 -26.52 -12.37 13.33
CA THR A 21 -27.76 -12.87 13.97
C THR A 21 -27.46 -13.56 15.30
N ILE A 22 -27.60 -12.78 16.37
CA ILE A 22 -28.18 -13.10 17.69
C ILE A 22 -27.67 -14.36 18.41
N GLN A 23 -26.96 -14.16 19.52
CA GLN A 23 -27.28 -14.86 20.78
C GLN A 23 -27.00 -13.96 21.98
N ALA A 24 -28.08 -13.50 22.61
CA ALA A 24 -28.06 -12.77 23.87
C ALA A 24 -27.84 -13.75 25.03
N LEU A 25 -26.79 -13.53 25.82
CA LEU A 25 -26.66 -14.06 27.17
C LEU A 25 -26.34 -12.91 28.13
N SER A 26 -27.23 -12.78 29.12
CA SER A 26 -27.28 -11.73 30.13
C SER A 26 -26.15 -11.84 31.16
N LEU A 27 -25.37 -10.78 31.34
CA LEU A 27 -24.52 -10.54 32.51
C LEU A 27 -24.63 -9.07 32.97
N PRO A 28 -24.39 -8.77 34.26
CA PRO A 28 -24.94 -7.60 34.93
C PRO A 28 -24.15 -6.31 34.67
N GLU A 29 -24.90 -5.23 34.39
CA GLU A 29 -24.43 -3.86 34.15
C GLU A 29 -23.56 -3.31 35.28
N LYS A 30 -22.38 -2.80 34.92
CA LYS A 30 -21.77 -1.66 35.61
C LYS A 30 -22.18 -0.40 34.88
N GLU A 31 -22.82 0.52 35.60
CA GLU A 31 -23.23 1.84 35.12
C GLU A 31 -22.01 2.68 34.70
N LEU A 32 -21.60 2.55 33.44
CA LEU A 32 -21.20 3.71 32.65
C LEU A 32 -22.49 4.42 32.23
N SER A 33 -22.50 5.75 32.26
CA SER A 33 -23.74 6.49 32.10
C SER A 33 -24.34 6.14 30.73
N ARG A 34 -25.55 5.58 30.74
CA ARG A 34 -26.32 5.19 29.55
C ARG A 34 -26.39 6.30 28.49
N LYS A 35 -26.14 7.55 28.90
CA LYS A 35 -26.10 8.75 28.07
C LYS A 35 -24.81 8.86 27.23
N GLU A 36 -23.64 8.47 27.77
CA GLU A 36 -22.37 8.46 27.01
C GLU A 36 -22.34 7.29 26.03
N TRP A 37 -22.88 6.13 26.42
CA TRP A 37 -23.06 4.98 25.53
C TRP A 37 -24.05 5.29 24.39
N LEU A 38 -25.19 5.93 24.68
CA LEU A 38 -26.16 6.36 23.65
C LEU A 38 -25.60 7.44 22.72
N VAL A 39 -24.71 8.33 23.19
CA VAL A 39 -24.09 9.36 22.33
C VAL A 39 -23.03 8.75 21.43
N GLY A 40 -22.22 7.82 21.93
CA GLY A 40 -21.25 7.08 21.11
C GLY A 40 -21.94 6.16 20.07
N GLU A 41 -22.98 5.43 20.49
CA GLU A 41 -23.77 4.58 19.59
C GLU A 41 -24.54 5.43 18.57
N GLN A 42 -25.07 6.60 18.95
CA GLN A 42 -25.71 7.53 18.00
C GLN A 42 -24.71 8.17 17.04
N GLN A 43 -23.51 8.54 17.47
CA GLN A 43 -22.48 9.10 16.58
C GLN A 43 -21.97 8.04 15.62
N GLN A 44 -21.64 6.84 16.11
CA GLN A 44 -21.18 5.73 15.29
C GLN A 44 -22.27 5.24 14.33
N GLN A 45 -23.53 5.23 14.77
CA GLN A 45 -24.67 4.96 13.89
C GLN A 45 -24.92 6.10 12.91
N HIS A 46 -24.71 7.37 13.27
CA HIS A 46 -24.84 8.51 12.36
C HIS A 46 -23.70 8.58 11.34
N ASP A 47 -22.50 8.10 11.68
CA ASP A 47 -21.35 7.99 10.77
C ASP A 47 -21.46 6.74 9.89
N PHE A 48 -21.98 5.63 10.42
CA PHE A 48 -22.36 4.44 9.64
C PHE A 48 -23.51 4.75 8.69
N GLU A 49 -24.54 5.47 9.14
CA GLU A 49 -25.64 5.97 8.32
C GLU A 49 -25.17 7.05 7.35
N ARG A 50 -24.16 7.89 7.66
CA ARG A 50 -23.57 8.84 6.71
C ARG A 50 -22.81 8.10 5.60
N ASN A 51 -22.00 7.09 5.94
CA ASN A 51 -21.31 6.24 4.96
C ASN A 51 -22.30 5.35 4.17
N GLU A 52 -23.37 4.85 4.80
CA GLU A 52 -24.45 4.12 4.11
C GLU A 52 -25.32 5.04 3.25
N VAL A 53 -25.61 6.27 3.68
CA VAL A 53 -26.40 7.26 2.91
C VAL A 53 -25.62 7.69 1.67
N VAL A 54 -24.31 7.91 1.80
CA VAL A 54 -23.39 8.12 0.67
C VAL A 54 -23.37 6.89 -0.26
N SER A 55 -23.27 5.67 0.29
CA SER A 55 -23.35 4.46 -0.53
C SER A 55 -24.69 4.39 -1.29
N SER A 56 -25.81 4.63 -0.60
CA SER A 56 -27.18 4.45 -1.12
C SER A 56 -27.63 5.53 -2.11
N HIS A 57 -27.14 6.77 -2.00
CA HIS A 57 -27.46 7.86 -2.94
C HIS A 57 -26.52 7.88 -4.17
N TYR A 58 -25.32 7.29 -4.06
CA TYR A 58 -24.34 7.23 -5.16
C TYR A 58 -24.13 5.83 -5.79
N TYR A 59 -24.83 4.78 -5.33
CA TYR A 59 -24.84 3.43 -5.95
C TYR A 59 -25.29 3.40 -7.43
N GLY A 60 -25.55 4.54 -8.07
CA GLY A 60 -25.87 4.64 -9.50
C GLY A 60 -24.72 5.11 -10.41
N GLY A 61 -23.65 5.71 -9.90
CA GLY A 61 -22.62 6.35 -10.73
C GLY A 61 -21.27 5.65 -10.68
N GLN A 62 -20.97 4.79 -11.65
CA GLN A 62 -19.61 4.34 -11.92
C GLN A 62 -18.81 5.53 -12.49
N LYS A 63 -17.67 5.87 -11.87
CA LYS A 63 -16.76 6.91 -12.38
C LYS A 63 -15.72 6.24 -13.28
N ASP A 64 -15.61 6.70 -14.52
CA ASP A 64 -14.57 6.22 -15.44
C ASP A 64 -13.29 7.07 -15.27
N GLU A 65 -12.25 6.45 -14.73
CA GLU A 65 -10.90 7.01 -14.58
C GLU A 65 -10.09 6.72 -15.84
N ASN A 66 -9.82 7.74 -16.65
CA ASN A 66 -9.02 7.55 -17.86
C ASN A 66 -7.54 7.77 -17.53
N LEU A 67 -6.74 6.71 -17.59
CA LEU A 67 -5.31 6.74 -17.35
C LEU A 67 -4.53 6.46 -18.64
N THR A 68 -3.45 7.19 -18.87
CA THR A 68 -2.50 6.87 -19.92
C THR A 68 -1.38 6.00 -19.36
N LEU A 69 -1.15 4.83 -19.94
CA LEU A 69 0.03 4.02 -19.64
C LEU A 69 0.99 4.06 -20.83
N ARG A 70 2.10 4.78 -20.67
CA ARG A 70 3.17 4.77 -21.66
C ARG A 70 4.03 3.54 -21.47
N LEU A 71 4.09 2.69 -22.49
CA LEU A 71 4.96 1.53 -22.58
C LEU A 71 6.19 1.93 -23.39
N GLU A 72 7.30 2.19 -22.69
CA GLU A 72 8.56 2.62 -23.31
C GLU A 72 9.49 1.40 -23.46
N PHE A 73 9.74 0.97 -24.69
CA PHE A 73 10.60 -0.16 -24.99
C PHE A 73 12.05 0.31 -25.16
N ILE A 74 12.96 -0.31 -24.40
CA ILE A 74 14.41 -0.05 -24.44
C ILE A 74 15.11 -1.34 -24.87
N GLY A 75 15.91 -1.30 -25.94
CA GLY A 75 16.65 -2.48 -26.41
C GLY A 75 15.81 -3.51 -27.19
N PHE A 76 14.54 -3.22 -27.47
CA PHE A 76 13.72 -4.04 -28.36
C PHE A 76 13.85 -3.61 -29.81
N ASP A 77 13.94 -4.57 -30.73
CA ASP A 77 13.69 -4.31 -32.15
C ASP A 77 12.19 -4.21 -32.38
N GLN A 78 11.74 -3.03 -32.82
CA GLN A 78 10.34 -2.75 -33.14
C GLN A 78 9.76 -3.75 -34.17
N ASN A 79 10.59 -4.34 -35.03
CA ASN A 79 10.13 -5.32 -36.03
C ASN A 79 9.64 -6.63 -35.40
N TYR A 80 9.99 -6.93 -34.15
CA TYR A 80 9.52 -8.11 -33.43
C TYR A 80 8.21 -7.87 -32.68
N LEU A 81 7.80 -6.60 -32.51
CA LEU A 81 6.63 -6.24 -31.73
C LEU A 81 5.44 -5.94 -32.63
N ASN A 82 4.37 -6.73 -32.48
CA ASN A 82 3.08 -6.40 -33.05
C ASN A 82 2.27 -5.58 -32.03
N GLU A 83 2.41 -4.26 -32.06
CA GLU A 83 1.73 -3.34 -31.13
C GLU A 83 0.21 -3.48 -31.11
N THR A 84 -0.40 -3.84 -32.25
CA THR A 84 -1.86 -4.06 -32.31
C THR A 84 -2.24 -5.32 -31.55
N ALA A 85 -1.54 -6.44 -31.82
CA ALA A 85 -1.80 -7.69 -31.11
C ALA A 85 -1.48 -7.59 -29.61
N LEU A 86 -0.41 -6.86 -29.26
CA LEU A 86 -0.09 -6.59 -27.86
C LEU A 86 -1.19 -5.78 -27.20
N ARG A 87 -1.61 -4.65 -27.78
CA ARG A 87 -2.73 -3.85 -27.26
C ARG A 87 -4.01 -4.67 -27.07
N ASP A 88 -4.34 -5.54 -28.02
CA ASP A 88 -5.52 -6.41 -27.95
C ASP A 88 -5.42 -7.48 -26.84
N SER A 89 -4.19 -7.78 -26.39
CA SER A 89 -3.91 -8.72 -25.29
C SER A 89 -3.83 -8.04 -23.92
N LEU A 90 -3.81 -6.71 -23.86
CA LEU A 90 -3.79 -5.95 -22.61
C LEU A 90 -5.20 -5.70 -22.06
N TYR A 91 -5.32 -5.73 -20.74
CA TYR A 91 -6.55 -5.32 -20.07
C TYR A 91 -6.74 -3.80 -20.18
N SER A 92 -7.71 -3.39 -20.99
CA SER A 92 -8.03 -1.97 -21.20
C SER A 92 -8.92 -1.37 -20.11
N SER A 93 -9.51 -2.20 -19.24
CA SER A 93 -10.27 -1.70 -18.09
C SER A 93 -10.24 -2.60 -16.87
N PHE A 94 -10.29 -1.98 -15.69
CA PHE A 94 -10.37 -2.64 -14.40
C PHE A 94 -11.52 -2.06 -13.58
N ASP A 95 -12.42 -2.92 -13.12
CA ASP A 95 -13.56 -2.55 -12.29
C ASP A 95 -13.27 -2.90 -10.82
N TRP A 96 -13.21 -1.88 -9.96
CA TRP A 96 -13.00 -2.07 -8.53
C TRP A 96 -14.27 -1.66 -7.77
N GLY A 97 -15.16 -2.65 -7.56
CA GLY A 97 -16.51 -2.45 -7.01
C GLY A 97 -16.60 -2.15 -5.52
N THR A 98 -15.51 -1.71 -4.91
CA THR A 98 -15.32 -1.49 -3.47
C THR A 98 -14.71 -0.13 -3.14
N SER A 99 -14.34 0.69 -4.14
CA SER A 99 -13.97 2.08 -3.89
C SER A 99 -15.23 2.94 -3.75
N LEU A 100 -15.17 4.01 -2.95
CA LEU A 100 -16.21 5.05 -2.95
C LEU A 100 -15.62 6.31 -3.58
N PRO A 101 -16.12 6.78 -4.75
CA PRO A 101 -17.12 6.14 -5.62
C PRO A 101 -16.58 4.86 -6.28
N HIS A 102 -17.48 4.02 -6.80
CA HIS A 102 -17.08 2.86 -7.61
C HIS A 102 -16.34 3.36 -8.85
N SER A 103 -15.04 3.07 -8.94
CA SER A 103 -14.20 3.54 -10.04
C SER A 103 -13.89 2.42 -11.02
N ARG A 104 -14.03 2.74 -12.30
CA ARG A 104 -13.54 1.94 -13.41
C ARG A 104 -12.34 2.62 -14.03
N PHE A 105 -11.20 1.95 -13.98
CA PHE A 105 -10.00 2.46 -14.62
C PHE A 105 -10.01 2.03 -16.09
N LEU A 106 -9.85 2.99 -16.99
CA LEU A 106 -9.75 2.82 -18.44
C LEU A 106 -8.33 3.20 -18.86
N PHE A 107 -7.59 2.24 -19.41
CA PHE A 107 -6.21 2.46 -19.85
C PHE A 107 -6.14 2.81 -21.33
N ASN A 108 -5.53 3.96 -21.62
CA ASN A 108 -5.02 4.31 -22.94
C ASN A 108 -3.53 3.97 -23.02
N PHE A 109 -3.18 2.92 -23.75
CA PHE A 109 -1.78 2.52 -23.92
C PHE A 109 -1.09 3.34 -25.02
N GLU A 110 0.07 3.93 -24.71
CA GLU A 110 0.93 4.61 -25.67
C GLU A 110 2.23 3.81 -25.82
N PHE A 111 2.58 3.42 -27.05
CA PHE A 111 3.80 2.64 -27.33
C PHE A 111 4.90 3.61 -27.78
N ALA A 112 6.08 3.50 -27.18
CA ALA A 112 7.23 4.32 -27.52
C ALA A 112 8.52 3.50 -27.46
N TYR A 113 9.54 3.94 -28.19
CA TYR A 113 10.82 3.24 -28.31
C TYR A 113 11.95 4.22 -28.06
N THR A 114 12.83 3.86 -27.14
CA THR A 114 13.96 4.71 -26.77
C THR A 114 14.98 4.75 -27.91
N PRO A 115 15.49 5.94 -28.31
CA PRO A 115 16.52 6.05 -29.34
C PRO A 115 17.79 5.27 -28.98
N GLU A 116 18.46 4.70 -29.99
CA GLU A 116 19.69 3.89 -29.82
C GLU A 116 20.77 4.61 -28.99
N ASN A 117 20.95 5.92 -29.15
CA ASN A 117 21.94 6.68 -28.38
C ASN A 117 21.61 6.72 -26.87
N ASP A 118 20.34 6.81 -26.52
CA ASP A 118 19.88 6.89 -25.13
C ASP A 118 19.89 5.51 -24.49
N GLN A 119 19.53 4.47 -25.25
CA GLN A 119 19.74 3.07 -24.86
C GLN A 119 21.21 2.80 -24.55
N LEU A 120 22.13 3.14 -25.48
CA LEU A 120 23.57 2.95 -25.28
C LEU A 120 24.09 3.77 -24.08
N ALA A 121 23.52 4.95 -23.81
CA ALA A 121 23.89 5.74 -22.64
C ALA A 121 23.48 5.05 -21.33
N LEU A 122 22.28 4.47 -21.28
CA LEU A 122 21.80 3.67 -20.15
C LEU A 122 22.64 2.40 -19.97
N GLU A 123 22.92 1.65 -21.03
CA GLU A 123 23.77 0.45 -20.95
C GLU A 123 25.17 0.77 -20.42
N ASN A 124 25.78 1.85 -20.91
CA ASN A 124 27.09 2.29 -20.41
C ASN A 124 27.03 2.69 -18.93
N TYR A 125 25.94 3.33 -18.51
CA TYR A 125 25.72 3.64 -17.10
C TYR A 125 25.59 2.38 -16.24
N ILE A 126 24.75 1.42 -16.65
CA ILE A 126 24.57 0.12 -15.98
C ILE A 126 25.93 -0.57 -15.82
N ARG A 127 26.70 -0.70 -16.91
CA ARG A 127 28.04 -1.31 -16.87
C ARG A 127 29.02 -0.58 -15.94
N SER A 128 28.80 0.70 -15.68
CA SER A 128 29.65 1.50 -14.78
C SER A 128 29.33 1.32 -13.29
N ILE A 129 28.10 0.89 -12.97
CA ILE A 129 27.64 0.66 -11.60
C ILE A 129 27.55 -0.84 -11.24
N ALA A 130 27.61 -1.73 -12.24
CA ALA A 130 27.41 -3.15 -12.04
C ALA A 130 28.64 -3.86 -11.48
N ASP A 131 28.40 -4.76 -10.53
CA ASP A 131 29.41 -5.68 -10.00
C ASP A 131 29.39 -6.98 -10.82
N ASN A 132 30.47 -7.21 -11.58
CA ASN A 132 30.65 -8.40 -12.41
C ASN A 132 31.58 -9.39 -11.71
N GLY A 133 31.21 -10.67 -11.65
CA GLY A 133 32.12 -11.67 -11.09
C GLY A 133 31.49 -13.00 -10.74
N THR A 134 32.22 -13.75 -9.93
CA THR A 134 31.80 -15.06 -9.45
C THR A 134 30.95 -14.95 -8.19
N ASN A 135 29.91 -15.77 -8.06
CA ASN A 135 29.00 -15.77 -6.89
C ASN A 135 28.42 -14.38 -6.55
N THR A 136 28.18 -13.55 -7.57
CA THR A 136 27.60 -12.21 -7.38
C THR A 136 26.10 -12.27 -7.11
N GLY A 137 25.43 -13.36 -7.53
CA GLY A 137 23.99 -13.56 -7.39
C GLY A 137 23.62 -14.98 -6.97
N TYR A 138 22.33 -15.28 -7.05
CA TYR A 138 21.75 -16.55 -6.60
C TYR A 138 20.69 -17.06 -7.58
N LYS A 139 20.63 -18.37 -7.74
CA LYS A 139 19.47 -19.08 -8.29
C LYS A 139 18.79 -19.91 -7.22
N LEU A 140 17.50 -20.18 -7.40
CA LEU A 140 16.76 -21.06 -6.50
C LEU A 140 16.89 -22.53 -6.93
N ASN A 141 17.15 -23.41 -5.96
CA ASN A 141 16.99 -24.85 -6.15
C ASN A 141 15.53 -25.24 -5.87
N THR A 142 14.67 -25.15 -6.89
CA THR A 142 13.23 -25.43 -6.78
C THR A 142 12.92 -26.86 -6.35
N THR A 143 13.73 -27.84 -6.78
CA THR A 143 13.57 -29.24 -6.38
C THR A 143 13.80 -29.41 -4.87
N LEU A 144 14.92 -28.87 -4.36
CA LEU A 144 15.22 -28.94 -2.93
C LEU A 144 14.19 -28.18 -2.10
N LEU A 145 13.72 -27.02 -2.59
CA LEU A 145 12.63 -26.28 -1.94
C LEU A 145 11.35 -27.12 -1.83
N GLN A 146 10.96 -27.85 -2.88
CA GLN A 146 9.79 -28.73 -2.83
C GLN A 146 9.98 -29.89 -1.83
N GLU A 147 11.18 -30.47 -1.77
CA GLU A 147 11.53 -31.52 -0.81
C GLU A 147 11.47 -31.00 0.64
N ASP A 148 12.01 -29.82 0.88
CA ASP A 148 11.97 -29.13 2.18
C ASP A 148 10.53 -28.78 2.60
N LEU A 149 9.69 -28.27 1.69
CA LEU A 149 8.28 -27.98 1.97
C LEU A 149 7.50 -29.25 2.36
N ALA A 150 7.81 -30.38 1.73
CA ALA A 150 7.14 -31.65 2.02
C ALA A 150 7.63 -32.32 3.32
N SER A 151 8.91 -32.11 3.67
CA SER A 151 9.55 -32.77 4.82
C SER A 151 9.58 -31.93 6.10
N GLY A 152 9.47 -30.60 5.97
CA GLY A 152 9.71 -29.67 7.06
C GLY A 152 11.18 -29.32 7.28
N GLU A 153 12.10 -29.92 6.53
CA GLU A 153 13.50 -29.55 6.58
C GLU A 153 13.69 -28.14 6.01
N ARG A 154 14.79 -27.50 6.44
CA ARG A 154 15.22 -26.18 5.95
C ARG A 154 16.65 -26.32 5.49
N SER A 155 16.87 -26.34 4.19
CA SER A 155 18.17 -26.52 3.54
C SER A 155 18.69 -25.21 2.94
N ASP A 156 19.93 -25.23 2.42
CA ASP A 156 20.50 -24.12 1.67
C ASP A 156 19.94 -24.12 0.24
N ILE A 157 18.78 -23.49 0.04
CA ILE A 157 18.03 -23.52 -1.23
C ILE A 157 18.53 -22.51 -2.25
N PHE A 158 19.27 -21.48 -1.83
CA PHE A 158 19.86 -20.49 -2.74
C PHE A 158 21.27 -20.90 -3.15
N ILE A 159 21.49 -21.09 -4.45
CA ILE A 159 22.77 -21.53 -5.01
C ILE A 159 23.46 -20.32 -5.65
N PRO A 160 24.68 -19.95 -5.20
CA PRO A 160 25.43 -18.87 -5.82
C PRO A 160 25.66 -19.11 -7.32
N ILE A 161 25.58 -18.03 -8.11
CA ILE A 161 25.85 -18.03 -9.55
C ILE A 161 26.74 -16.85 -9.94
N ASP A 162 27.43 -17.00 -11.07
CA ASP A 162 28.27 -15.98 -11.67
C ASP A 162 27.43 -15.06 -12.56
N GLY A 163 27.77 -13.78 -12.62
CA GLY A 163 26.98 -12.83 -13.41
C GLY A 163 27.20 -11.36 -13.07
N MET A 164 26.26 -10.54 -13.52
CA MET A 164 26.24 -9.09 -13.39
C MET A 164 25.17 -8.64 -12.39
N SER A 165 25.61 -8.07 -11.28
CA SER A 165 24.76 -7.53 -10.23
C SER A 165 24.61 -6.02 -10.39
N ILE A 166 23.39 -5.53 -10.61
CA ILE A 166 23.11 -4.13 -10.95
C ILE A 166 22.33 -3.46 -9.80
N ASP A 167 22.73 -2.29 -9.32
CA ASP A 167 21.95 -1.57 -8.31
C ASP A 167 20.64 -1.02 -8.92
N ALA A 168 19.50 -1.54 -8.45
CA ALA A 168 18.21 -1.22 -9.01
C ALA A 168 17.78 0.25 -8.80
N LYS A 169 18.12 0.82 -7.63
CA LYS A 169 17.76 2.18 -7.26
C LYS A 169 18.54 3.20 -8.09
N LEU A 170 19.81 2.92 -8.35
CA LEU A 170 20.63 3.76 -9.22
C LEU A 170 20.12 3.77 -10.68
N VAL A 171 19.56 2.66 -11.17
CA VAL A 171 18.93 2.62 -12.49
C VAL A 171 17.62 3.41 -12.51
N GLU A 172 16.77 3.27 -11.48
CA GLU A 172 15.57 4.12 -11.32
C GLU A 172 15.95 5.61 -11.34
N ASP A 173 16.94 6.03 -10.54
CA ASP A 173 17.43 7.41 -10.49
C ASP A 173 17.92 7.91 -11.86
N TYR A 174 18.63 7.05 -12.61
CA TYR A 174 19.09 7.40 -13.95
C TYR A 174 17.93 7.64 -14.90
N LEU A 175 16.95 6.73 -14.93
CA LEU A 175 15.77 6.86 -15.78
C LEU A 175 15.02 8.14 -15.45
N TYR A 176 14.81 8.43 -14.16
CA TYR A 176 14.16 9.66 -13.72
C TYR A 176 14.86 10.92 -14.24
N GLN A 177 16.19 10.94 -14.18
CA GLN A 177 16.98 12.12 -14.54
C GLN A 177 17.15 12.31 -16.05
N ASN A 178 17.08 11.25 -16.85
CA ASN A 178 17.48 11.29 -18.25
C ASN A 178 16.36 10.94 -19.24
N LEU A 179 15.46 10.02 -18.89
CA LEU A 179 14.45 9.47 -19.81
C LEU A 179 13.01 9.71 -19.35
N TYR A 180 12.78 10.01 -18.09
CA TYR A 180 11.45 10.21 -17.56
C TYR A 180 10.88 11.56 -17.97
N GLU A 181 9.75 11.50 -18.67
CA GLU A 181 8.93 12.65 -18.99
C GLU A 181 7.72 12.64 -18.06
N THR A 182 7.55 13.73 -17.31
CA THR A 182 6.33 13.91 -16.50
C THR A 182 5.12 13.86 -17.44
N PRO A 183 4.08 13.06 -17.12
CA PRO A 183 2.85 13.03 -17.88
C PRO A 183 2.29 14.44 -18.10
N ALA A 184 1.67 14.67 -19.25
CA ALA A 184 1.00 15.94 -19.52
C ALA A 184 -0.12 16.15 -18.48
N THR A 185 -0.33 17.39 -18.05
CA THR A 185 -1.30 17.75 -17.01
C THR A 185 -2.75 17.42 -17.36
N ASP A 186 -3.04 17.23 -18.65
CA ASP A 186 -4.35 16.84 -19.19
C ASP A 186 -4.48 15.31 -19.42
N LYS A 187 -3.45 14.54 -19.08
CA LYS A 187 -3.37 13.09 -19.28
C LYS A 187 -2.73 12.42 -18.04
N PRO A 188 -3.49 12.22 -16.94
CA PRO A 188 -2.97 11.47 -15.80
C PRO A 188 -2.53 10.08 -16.25
N GLY A 189 -1.42 9.60 -15.72
CA GLY A 189 -0.81 8.39 -16.26
C GLY A 189 0.51 8.02 -15.63
N TYR A 190 1.04 6.89 -16.09
CA TYR A 190 2.29 6.31 -15.63
C TYR A 190 3.13 5.87 -16.83
N THR A 191 4.41 5.62 -16.57
CA THR A 191 5.32 5.02 -17.56
C THR A 191 5.77 3.64 -17.07
N LEU A 192 5.79 2.66 -17.95
CA LEU A 192 6.44 1.37 -17.72
C LEU A 192 7.55 1.21 -18.76
N TYR A 193 8.80 1.22 -18.31
CA TYR A 193 9.95 0.92 -19.16
C TYR A 193 10.10 -0.60 -19.26
N LEU A 194 10.09 -1.13 -20.48
CA LEU A 194 10.29 -2.54 -20.77
C LEU A 194 11.65 -2.66 -21.44
N MET A 195 12.61 -3.28 -20.76
CA MET A 195 13.99 -3.40 -21.23
C MET A 195 14.29 -4.80 -21.73
N ASN A 196 15.16 -4.86 -22.72
CA ASN A 196 15.81 -6.06 -23.20
C ASN A 196 17.32 -5.81 -23.27
N PHE A 197 18.04 -6.39 -22.32
CA PHE A 197 19.49 -6.43 -22.27
C PHE A 197 20.03 -7.86 -22.28
N SER A 198 19.41 -8.78 -23.03
CA SER A 198 19.85 -10.17 -23.24
C SER A 198 21.34 -10.30 -23.63
N HIS A 199 21.92 -9.24 -24.20
CA HIS A 199 23.34 -9.21 -24.56
C HIS A 199 24.29 -9.03 -23.35
N PHE A 200 23.78 -8.83 -22.13
CA PHE A 200 24.52 -8.93 -20.89
C PHE A 200 24.75 -10.40 -20.48
N ASP A 201 23.91 -11.30 -20.95
CA ASP A 201 23.91 -12.72 -20.60
C ASP A 201 24.70 -13.56 -21.60
N THR A 202 25.03 -14.79 -21.20
CA THR A 202 25.57 -15.78 -22.13
C THR A 202 24.48 -16.73 -22.63
N ALA A 203 24.59 -17.16 -23.88
CA ALA A 203 23.61 -18.05 -24.50
C ALA A 203 23.43 -19.41 -23.80
N ASP A 204 24.34 -19.80 -22.90
CA ASP A 204 24.25 -21.02 -22.08
C ASP A 204 23.82 -20.75 -20.63
N HIS A 205 23.45 -19.51 -20.29
CA HIS A 205 23.09 -19.03 -18.95
C HIS A 205 24.16 -19.30 -17.89
N SER A 206 25.44 -19.40 -18.30
CA SER A 206 26.56 -19.46 -17.36
C SER A 206 26.89 -18.11 -16.74
N LEU A 207 26.51 -17.01 -17.39
CA LEU A 207 26.48 -15.66 -16.84
C LEU A 207 25.10 -15.06 -17.09
N GLU A 208 24.49 -14.56 -16.02
CA GLU A 208 23.19 -13.88 -16.03
C GLU A 208 23.34 -12.48 -15.43
N HIS A 209 22.35 -11.61 -15.62
CA HIS A 209 22.23 -10.35 -14.91
C HIS A 209 20.95 -10.27 -14.07
N TRP A 210 20.99 -9.41 -13.06
CA TRP A 210 19.86 -9.14 -12.17
C TRP A 210 20.02 -7.77 -11.50
N TYR A 211 18.93 -7.30 -10.89
CA TYR A 211 18.89 -6.03 -10.18
C TYR A 211 18.86 -6.26 -8.68
N ASP A 212 19.97 -5.95 -8.01
CA ASP A 212 20.11 -6.00 -6.57
C ASP A 212 19.36 -4.84 -5.91
N VAL A 213 18.56 -5.17 -4.90
CA VAL A 213 17.88 -4.19 -4.04
C VAL A 213 18.44 -4.24 -2.63
N THR A 214 18.97 -3.11 -2.18
CA THR A 214 19.42 -2.93 -0.80
C THR A 214 18.57 -1.89 -0.08
N GLY A 215 18.45 -2.03 1.23
CA GLY A 215 17.77 -1.06 2.08
C GLY A 215 18.39 -0.99 3.45
N VAL A 216 17.74 -0.22 4.32
CA VAL A 216 18.10 -0.09 5.72
C VAL A 216 16.88 -0.50 6.53
N SER A 217 17.07 -1.31 7.57
CA SER A 217 16.00 -1.64 8.48
C SER A 217 15.47 -0.37 9.13
N PHE A 218 14.16 -0.16 9.01
CA PHE A 218 13.50 1.02 9.54
C PHE A 218 13.80 1.25 11.02
N ASP A 219 13.85 0.18 11.81
CA ASP A 219 14.00 0.27 13.26
C ASP A 219 15.45 0.12 13.72
N SER A 220 16.17 -0.90 13.21
CA SER A 220 17.54 -1.21 13.67
C SER A 220 18.62 -0.36 13.01
N ASN A 221 18.29 0.34 11.91
CA ASN A 221 19.21 1.11 11.09
C ASN A 221 20.37 0.27 10.51
N GLN A 222 20.19 -1.04 10.41
CA GLN A 222 21.14 -1.96 9.78
C GLN A 222 20.87 -2.06 8.28
N THR A 223 21.93 -2.17 7.49
CA THR A 223 21.80 -2.51 6.07
C THR A 223 21.16 -3.88 5.92
N ILE A 224 20.13 -3.96 5.09
CA ILE A 224 19.48 -5.20 4.68
C ILE A 224 19.75 -5.37 3.18
N ASP A 225 20.74 -6.19 2.86
CA ASP A 225 21.09 -6.63 1.52
C ASP A 225 20.61 -8.06 1.23
N TRP A 226 19.91 -8.68 2.18
CA TRP A 226 19.42 -10.05 2.12
C TRP A 226 17.90 -10.14 2.17
N TRP A 227 17.35 -11.26 1.68
CA TRP A 227 15.95 -11.65 1.84
C TRP A 227 15.81 -12.78 2.85
N TYR A 228 14.86 -12.64 3.79
CA TYR A 228 14.59 -13.67 4.78
C TYR A 228 13.51 -14.62 4.28
N SER A 229 13.94 -15.83 3.93
CA SER A 229 13.08 -16.92 3.45
C SER A 229 12.55 -17.83 4.56
N GLY A 230 13.13 -17.75 5.76
CA GLY A 230 12.96 -18.78 6.80
C GLY A 230 13.79 -20.06 6.58
N TYR A 231 14.68 -20.06 5.58
CA TYR A 231 15.63 -21.15 5.30
C TYR A 231 17.04 -20.84 5.82
N ARG A 232 17.95 -21.81 5.77
CA ARG A 232 19.28 -21.73 6.41
C ARG A 232 20.20 -20.67 5.81
N ASN A 233 20.08 -20.39 4.52
CA ASN A 233 20.89 -19.39 3.85
C ASN A 233 20.06 -18.19 3.38
N LEU A 234 20.72 -17.03 3.37
CA LEU A 234 20.17 -15.75 2.95
C LEU A 234 20.69 -15.43 1.54
N SER A 235 19.78 -15.08 0.63
CA SER A 235 20.12 -14.58 -0.70
C SER A 235 20.06 -13.07 -0.73
N LYS A 236 20.81 -12.45 -1.63
CA LYS A 236 20.55 -11.06 -2.00
C LYS A 236 19.20 -10.93 -2.70
N ARG A 237 18.53 -9.79 -2.54
CA ARG A 237 17.29 -9.47 -3.28
C ARG A 237 17.60 -9.23 -4.75
N ALA A 238 17.32 -10.22 -5.59
CA ALA A 238 17.46 -10.10 -7.04
C ALA A 238 16.08 -9.85 -7.66
N ALA A 239 15.88 -8.66 -8.21
CA ALA A 239 14.69 -8.24 -8.95
C ALA A 239 14.95 -8.30 -10.46
N MET A 240 13.87 -8.28 -11.23
CA MET A 240 13.91 -8.05 -12.69
C MET A 240 13.69 -6.57 -13.05
N GLY A 241 13.32 -5.75 -12.09
CA GLY A 241 12.91 -4.37 -12.30
C GLY A 241 12.82 -3.62 -10.99
N TRP A 242 12.52 -2.32 -11.05
CA TRP A 242 12.29 -1.50 -9.88
C TRP A 242 11.51 -0.23 -10.25
N GLY A 243 10.98 0.46 -9.23
CA GLY A 243 10.17 1.66 -9.43
C GLY A 243 9.41 2.02 -8.17
N GLY A 244 8.53 3.02 -8.25
CA GLY A 244 7.64 3.40 -7.14
C GLY A 244 8.04 4.67 -6.39
N ASN A 245 9.28 5.13 -6.51
CA ASN A 245 9.66 6.46 -6.01
C ASN A 245 9.12 7.59 -6.91
N HIS A 246 8.77 7.24 -8.14
CA HIS A 246 8.18 8.10 -9.14
C HIS A 246 6.98 7.41 -9.81
N ARG A 247 6.26 8.13 -10.67
CA ARG A 247 5.14 7.61 -11.48
C ARG A 247 5.60 6.76 -12.66
N PHE A 248 6.63 5.95 -12.45
CA PHE A 248 7.08 4.94 -13.39
C PHE A 248 7.69 3.73 -12.69
N CYS A 249 7.71 2.61 -13.41
CA CYS A 249 8.53 1.44 -13.09
C CYS A 249 9.36 1.08 -14.32
N TYR A 250 10.45 0.36 -14.11
CA TYR A 250 11.13 -0.36 -15.18
C TYR A 250 11.18 -1.85 -14.89
N LEU A 251 11.19 -2.63 -15.96
CA LEU A 251 11.28 -4.08 -15.95
C LEU A 251 12.21 -4.50 -17.07
N ASP A 252 13.34 -5.09 -16.72
CA ASP A 252 14.20 -5.80 -17.66
C ASP A 252 13.72 -7.25 -17.77
N LEU A 253 13.20 -7.57 -18.94
CA LEU A 253 12.59 -8.86 -19.21
C LEU A 253 13.61 -9.95 -19.49
N SER A 254 14.88 -9.59 -19.73
CA SER A 254 16.01 -10.52 -19.83
C SER A 254 16.68 -10.80 -18.48
N ALA A 255 16.43 -10.00 -17.45
CA ALA A 255 17.02 -10.21 -16.13
C ALA A 255 16.47 -11.44 -15.41
N ARG A 256 17.26 -12.02 -14.50
CA ARG A 256 16.86 -13.14 -13.64
C ARG A 256 16.37 -12.71 -12.27
N SER A 257 15.35 -13.40 -11.76
CA SER A 257 14.96 -13.30 -10.35
C SER A 257 14.59 -14.66 -9.76
N TRP A 258 15.39 -15.12 -8.79
CA TRP A 258 15.05 -16.29 -7.98
C TRP A 258 13.76 -16.10 -7.17
N PHE A 259 13.30 -14.86 -6.97
CA PHE A 259 12.09 -14.56 -6.19
C PHE A 259 10.84 -15.07 -6.89
N ILE A 260 10.74 -14.93 -8.22
CA ILE A 260 9.60 -15.46 -8.99
C ILE A 260 9.57 -16.99 -8.92
N ASP A 261 10.73 -17.64 -9.00
CA ASP A 261 10.85 -19.09 -8.80
C ASP A 261 10.38 -19.50 -7.39
N TYR A 262 10.76 -18.71 -6.38
CA TYR A 262 10.41 -18.95 -4.99
C TYR A 262 8.92 -18.87 -4.79
N VAL A 263 8.29 -17.79 -5.24
CA VAL A 263 6.85 -17.58 -5.12
C VAL A 263 6.07 -18.68 -5.83
N THR A 264 6.44 -18.98 -7.07
CA THR A 264 5.77 -20.01 -7.87
C THR A 264 5.89 -21.40 -7.22
N THR A 265 7.04 -21.70 -6.61
CA THR A 265 7.29 -23.00 -5.98
C THR A 265 6.67 -23.10 -4.58
N ALA A 266 7.01 -22.16 -3.69
CA ALA A 266 6.59 -22.19 -2.30
C ALA A 266 5.11 -21.85 -2.12
N TRP A 267 4.66 -20.73 -2.68
CA TRP A 267 3.28 -20.28 -2.48
C TRP A 267 2.30 -21.00 -3.40
N GLY A 268 2.74 -21.44 -4.58
CA GLY A 268 1.98 -22.37 -5.41
C GLY A 268 1.68 -23.70 -4.70
N ALA A 269 2.60 -24.19 -3.86
CA ALA A 269 2.38 -25.39 -3.05
C ALA A 269 1.39 -25.17 -1.89
N LEU A 270 1.37 -23.96 -1.31
CA LEU A 270 0.47 -23.62 -0.19
C LEU A 270 -0.98 -23.46 -0.65
N SER A 271 -1.22 -23.07 -1.91
CA SER A 271 -2.57 -22.91 -2.44
C SER A 271 -2.64 -23.29 -3.93
N PRO A 272 -3.01 -24.55 -4.24
CA PRO A 272 -3.17 -25.01 -5.61
C PRO A 272 -4.20 -24.14 -6.36
N GLY A 273 -3.77 -23.44 -7.40
CA GLY A 273 -4.63 -22.56 -8.21
C GLY A 273 -4.21 -21.08 -8.29
N TYR A 274 -3.11 -20.69 -7.64
CA TYR A 274 -2.48 -19.39 -7.94
C TYR A 274 -1.99 -19.39 -9.39
N ALA A 275 -2.51 -18.48 -10.22
CA ALA A 275 -1.96 -18.26 -11.55
C ALA A 275 -0.61 -17.56 -11.38
N SER A 276 0.48 -18.26 -11.72
CA SER A 276 1.76 -17.62 -11.98
C SER A 276 1.89 -17.53 -13.50
N TYR A 277 1.64 -16.35 -14.04
CA TYR A 277 1.65 -16.08 -15.49
C TYR A 277 3.09 -15.89 -15.99
N TYR A 278 3.95 -16.90 -15.92
CA TYR A 278 5.31 -16.79 -16.46
C TYR A 278 5.79 -18.16 -16.99
N ASP A 279 5.47 -18.45 -18.26
CA ASP A 279 5.93 -19.69 -18.90
C ASP A 279 7.46 -19.73 -19.09
N TYR A 280 8.08 -18.55 -19.15
CA TYR A 280 9.54 -18.38 -19.30
C TYR A 280 10.06 -17.52 -18.15
N PRO A 281 11.15 -17.93 -17.47
CA PRO A 281 11.69 -17.16 -16.36
C PRO A 281 12.47 -15.90 -16.80
N ASP A 282 12.81 -15.77 -18.09
CA ASP A 282 13.30 -14.54 -18.73
C ASP A 282 13.07 -14.58 -20.25
N LEU A 283 13.39 -13.48 -20.92
CA LEU A 283 13.28 -13.32 -22.38
C LEU A 283 14.27 -14.23 -23.14
N ASP A 284 15.44 -14.51 -22.56
CA ASP A 284 16.46 -15.36 -23.16
C ASP A 284 15.97 -16.80 -23.32
N ASN A 285 15.27 -17.35 -22.31
CA ASN A 285 14.65 -18.67 -22.43
C ASN A 285 13.53 -18.71 -23.48
N LEU A 286 12.76 -17.63 -23.61
CA LEU A 286 11.74 -17.52 -24.64
C LEU A 286 12.38 -17.58 -26.02
N THR A 287 13.44 -16.79 -26.25
CA THR A 287 14.12 -16.71 -27.56
C THR A 287 14.95 -17.94 -27.90
N GLN A 288 15.39 -18.72 -26.92
CA GLN A 288 15.97 -20.06 -27.16
C GLN A 288 14.92 -21.07 -27.65
N THR A 289 13.65 -20.87 -27.31
CA THR A 289 12.56 -21.77 -27.66
C THR A 289 11.85 -21.36 -28.95
N PHE A 290 11.71 -20.05 -29.18
CA PHE A 290 11.00 -19.48 -30.31
C PHE A 290 11.84 -18.46 -31.08
N ASP A 291 11.79 -18.55 -32.41
CA ASP A 291 12.40 -17.58 -33.31
C ASP A 291 11.49 -16.35 -33.48
N LEU A 292 11.92 -15.20 -32.96
CA LEU A 292 11.18 -13.93 -33.01
C LEU A 292 11.01 -13.36 -34.43
N GLU A 293 11.71 -13.87 -35.44
CA GLU A 293 11.47 -13.51 -36.84
C GLU A 293 10.25 -14.23 -37.44
N THR A 294 9.71 -15.23 -36.74
CA THR A 294 8.54 -16.00 -37.17
C THR A 294 7.26 -15.48 -36.54
N THR A 295 6.12 -15.72 -37.19
CA THR A 295 4.80 -15.36 -36.63
C THR A 295 4.55 -16.02 -35.26
N GLU A 296 4.94 -17.28 -35.10
CA GLU A 296 4.79 -18.00 -33.83
C GLU A 296 5.64 -17.37 -32.71
N GLY A 297 6.88 -16.99 -32.99
CA GLY A 297 7.72 -16.31 -32.01
C GLY A 297 7.22 -14.92 -31.64
N GLN A 298 6.70 -14.15 -32.61
CA GLN A 298 6.07 -12.85 -32.35
C GLN A 298 4.80 -12.98 -31.51
N GLU A 299 3.98 -14.00 -31.76
CA GLU A 299 2.80 -14.32 -30.95
C GLU A 299 3.22 -14.66 -29.51
N LYS A 300 4.25 -15.50 -29.33
CA LYS A 300 4.75 -15.86 -27.99
C LYS A 300 5.37 -14.70 -27.24
N LEU A 301 6.13 -13.83 -27.92
CA LEU A 301 6.64 -12.59 -27.33
C LEU A 301 5.49 -11.66 -26.91
N THR A 302 4.43 -11.59 -27.71
CA THR A 302 3.24 -10.77 -27.39
C THR A 302 2.56 -11.27 -26.13
N GLU A 303 2.34 -12.59 -26.00
CA GLU A 303 1.77 -13.21 -24.78
C GLU A 303 2.66 -12.91 -23.57
N TYR A 304 3.98 -13.14 -23.69
CA TYR A 304 4.94 -12.91 -22.62
C TYR A 304 4.95 -11.44 -22.15
N LEU A 305 4.99 -10.48 -23.07
CA LEU A 305 4.91 -9.06 -22.73
C LEU A 305 3.58 -8.69 -22.07
N ALA A 306 2.47 -9.22 -22.57
CA ALA A 306 1.15 -8.95 -22.04
C ALA A 306 1.02 -9.42 -20.59
N ASP A 307 1.54 -10.60 -20.24
CA ASP A 307 1.51 -11.12 -18.86
C ASP A 307 2.21 -10.18 -17.87
N TRP A 308 3.42 -9.69 -18.22
CA TRP A 308 4.15 -8.74 -17.39
C TRP A 308 3.46 -7.38 -17.30
N ILE A 309 2.99 -6.82 -18.42
CA ILE A 309 2.31 -5.52 -18.44
C ILE A 309 0.99 -5.58 -17.65
N ASN A 310 0.22 -6.65 -17.82
CA ASN A 310 -1.05 -6.84 -17.10
C ASN A 310 -0.85 -7.00 -15.59
N SER A 311 0.28 -7.55 -15.16
CA SER A 311 0.64 -7.62 -13.75
C SER A 311 0.78 -6.23 -13.12
N TYR A 312 1.53 -5.34 -13.77
CA TYR A 312 1.67 -3.95 -13.31
C TYR A 312 0.38 -3.13 -13.47
N SER A 313 -0.34 -3.26 -14.58
CA SER A 313 -1.56 -2.48 -14.80
C SER A 313 -2.66 -2.85 -13.82
N GLY A 314 -2.84 -4.14 -13.53
CA GLY A 314 -3.89 -4.63 -12.64
C GLY A 314 -3.59 -4.46 -11.15
N ASN A 315 -2.36 -4.75 -10.71
CA ASN A 315 -2.02 -4.69 -9.27
C ASN A 315 -1.61 -3.28 -8.82
N LEU A 316 -0.93 -2.51 -9.68
CA LEU A 316 -0.24 -1.29 -9.27
C LEU A 316 -0.86 -0.04 -9.88
N PHE A 317 -0.93 0.07 -11.21
CA PHE A 317 -1.35 1.32 -11.87
C PHE A 317 -2.86 1.59 -11.76
N ALA A 318 -3.69 0.54 -11.79
CA ALA A 318 -5.10 0.68 -11.47
C ALA A 318 -5.30 1.12 -10.01
N GLY A 319 -4.30 0.89 -9.14
CA GLY A 319 -4.25 1.33 -7.75
C GLY A 319 -5.56 1.06 -7.01
N PRO A 320 -5.97 -0.22 -6.86
CA PRO A 320 -7.24 -0.53 -6.22
C PRO A 320 -7.19 -0.01 -4.78
N VAL A 321 -8.24 0.69 -4.33
CA VAL A 321 -8.42 1.00 -2.91
C VAL A 321 -9.77 0.49 -2.48
N ASN A 322 -9.77 -0.48 -1.57
CA ASN A 322 -10.96 -1.17 -1.10
C ASN A 322 -11.50 -0.49 0.16
N ASN A 323 -12.60 0.26 0.03
CA ASN A 323 -13.27 0.97 1.12
C ASN A 323 -12.31 1.79 1.99
N PRO A 324 -11.52 2.73 1.41
CA PRO A 324 -10.63 3.55 2.23
C PRO A 324 -11.44 4.35 3.26
N PRO A 325 -10.99 4.41 4.52
CA PRO A 325 -11.59 5.29 5.50
C PRO A 325 -11.34 6.76 5.09
N VAL A 326 -12.41 7.45 4.71
CA VAL A 326 -12.35 8.88 4.40
C VAL A 326 -12.47 9.62 5.72
N SER A 327 -11.34 10.10 6.22
CA SER A 327 -11.24 10.74 7.54
C SER A 327 -10.24 11.87 7.54
N GLU A 328 -10.47 12.87 8.38
CA GLU A 328 -9.54 13.98 8.59
C GLU A 328 -8.49 13.60 9.62
N SER A 329 -8.90 12.85 10.64
CA SER A 329 -8.06 12.37 11.73
C SER A 329 -8.05 10.85 11.81
N VAL A 330 -6.85 10.29 11.97
CA VAL A 330 -6.66 8.85 12.16
C VAL A 330 -5.80 8.59 13.39
N SER A 331 -6.29 7.77 14.31
CA SER A 331 -5.58 7.37 15.52
C SER A 331 -5.11 5.90 15.41
N LEU A 332 -3.83 5.68 15.17
CA LEU A 332 -3.20 4.36 15.24
C LEU A 332 -2.84 4.07 16.70
N GLN A 333 -3.50 3.09 17.31
CA GLN A 333 -3.30 2.72 18.70
C GLN A 333 -2.73 1.31 18.80
N VAL A 334 -1.47 1.19 19.21
CA VAL A 334 -0.77 -0.10 19.34
C VAL A 334 -0.67 -0.48 20.80
N LYS A 335 -1.11 -1.69 21.16
CA LYS A 335 -0.89 -2.31 22.46
C LYS A 335 0.12 -3.44 22.33
N VAL A 336 1.32 -3.23 22.89
CA VAL A 336 2.43 -4.18 22.87
C VAL A 336 2.35 -5.10 24.08
N PHE A 337 1.98 -6.36 23.84
CA PHE A 337 2.01 -7.42 24.84
C PHE A 337 3.40 -8.04 24.90
N ASN A 338 4.18 -7.64 25.90
CA ASN A 338 5.51 -8.15 26.16
C ASN A 338 5.46 -9.53 26.85
N ASN A 339 6.14 -10.52 26.27
CA ASN A 339 6.42 -11.81 26.90
C ASN A 339 7.88 -12.24 26.70
N LEU A 340 8.78 -11.30 26.41
CA LEU A 340 10.20 -11.56 26.20
C LEU A 340 11.05 -11.19 27.42
N THR A 341 10.62 -10.23 28.26
CA THR A 341 11.40 -9.80 29.43
C THR A 341 11.61 -10.89 30.47
N ALA A 342 10.61 -11.75 30.69
CA ALA A 342 10.78 -12.94 31.53
C ALA A 342 11.81 -13.94 30.97
N ASN A 343 12.11 -13.87 29.67
CA ASN A 343 13.00 -14.79 28.94
C ASN A 343 14.37 -14.18 28.63
N GLY A 344 14.77 -13.12 29.34
CA GLY A 344 16.13 -12.57 29.28
C GLY A 344 16.34 -11.46 28.26
N TYR A 345 15.25 -10.85 27.77
CA TYR A 345 15.29 -9.66 26.91
C TYR A 345 14.79 -8.43 27.68
N PRO A 346 15.69 -7.60 28.24
CA PRO A 346 15.29 -6.40 28.97
C PRO A 346 14.38 -5.50 28.13
N GLU A 347 13.37 -4.87 28.74
CA GLU A 347 12.41 -4.01 28.04
C GLU A 347 13.12 -2.89 27.26
N GLU A 348 14.22 -2.33 27.80
CA GLU A 348 15.04 -1.33 27.12
C GLU A 348 15.64 -1.81 25.79
N ASP A 349 15.94 -3.11 25.68
CA ASP A 349 16.49 -3.75 24.48
C ASP A 349 15.38 -4.15 23.50
N LEU A 350 14.11 -3.99 23.86
CA LEU A 350 12.95 -4.27 23.00
C LEU A 350 12.36 -2.99 22.41
N LYS A 351 12.50 -1.83 23.09
CA LYS A 351 11.86 -0.56 22.67
C LYS A 351 12.20 -0.07 21.26
N TRP A 352 13.30 -0.54 20.68
CA TRP A 352 13.65 -0.20 19.30
C TRP A 352 12.76 -0.92 18.29
N CYS A 353 12.13 -2.05 18.64
CA CYS A 353 11.45 -2.92 17.68
C CYS A 353 10.16 -2.32 17.11
N ILE A 354 9.65 -1.24 17.67
CA ILE A 354 8.57 -0.45 17.09
C ILE A 354 8.71 1.01 17.53
N SER A 355 8.55 1.95 16.59
CA SER A 355 8.86 3.36 16.81
C SER A 355 7.71 4.27 16.41
N LYS A 356 7.08 4.88 17.42
CA LYS A 356 6.02 5.90 17.25
C LYS A 356 6.46 7.02 16.30
N THR A 357 7.66 7.57 16.51
CA THR A 357 8.16 8.71 15.73
C THR A 357 8.41 8.34 14.29
N ARG A 358 8.96 7.15 14.03
CA ARG A 358 9.23 6.68 12.67
C ARG A 358 7.94 6.45 11.89
N ILE A 359 6.98 5.75 12.49
CA ILE A 359 5.65 5.51 11.90
C ILE A 359 4.95 6.85 11.61
N PHE A 360 4.91 7.77 12.59
CA PHE A 360 4.29 9.08 12.41
C PHE A 360 4.93 9.87 11.25
N ASN A 361 6.26 9.93 11.20
CA ASN A 361 6.96 10.67 10.14
C ASN A 361 6.66 10.09 8.76
N GLN A 362 6.67 8.76 8.63
CA GLN A 362 6.43 8.10 7.35
C GLN A 362 4.99 8.31 6.88
N LEU A 363 4.00 8.11 7.75
CA LEU A 363 2.59 8.32 7.39
C LEU A 363 2.27 9.78 7.07
N THR A 364 2.88 10.73 7.78
CA THR A 364 2.74 12.17 7.49
C THR A 364 3.40 12.53 6.16
N GLN A 365 4.48 11.84 5.79
CA GLN A 365 5.12 12.03 4.49
C GLN A 365 4.26 11.47 3.36
N ASP A 366 3.74 10.25 3.51
CA ASP A 366 3.03 9.55 2.45
C ASP A 366 1.60 10.06 2.26
N ILE A 367 0.93 10.46 3.36
CA ILE A 367 -0.47 10.88 3.37
C ILE A 367 -0.61 12.19 4.18
N PRO A 368 -0.07 13.32 3.65
CA PRO A 368 0.09 14.56 4.39
C PRO A 368 -1.21 15.30 4.71
N TRP A 369 -2.32 14.94 4.07
CA TRP A 369 -3.63 15.56 4.31
C TRP A 369 -4.38 14.95 5.51
N VAL A 370 -3.92 13.81 6.03
CA VAL A 370 -4.50 13.14 7.21
C VAL A 370 -3.75 13.60 8.47
N ASN A 371 -4.51 13.93 9.51
CA ASN A 371 -3.98 14.22 10.83
C ASN A 371 -3.75 12.91 11.61
N TRP A 372 -2.49 12.48 11.66
CA TRP A 372 -2.11 11.23 12.31
C TRP A 372 -1.85 11.40 13.81
N GLU A 373 -2.49 10.58 14.62
CA GLU A 373 -2.12 10.34 16.01
C GLU A 373 -1.61 8.91 16.17
N ILE A 374 -0.37 8.75 16.63
CA ILE A 374 0.21 7.42 16.86
C ILE A 374 0.38 7.22 18.37
N ASN A 375 -0.20 6.17 18.94
CA ASN A 375 -0.01 5.79 20.34
C ASN A 375 0.54 4.37 20.43
N ILE A 376 1.55 4.15 21.28
CA ILE A 376 2.13 2.83 21.54
C ILE A 376 2.19 2.64 23.05
N GLU A 377 1.41 1.70 23.55
CA GLU A 377 1.34 1.31 24.96
C GLU A 377 2.04 -0.04 25.14
N TRP A 378 2.96 -0.13 26.10
CA TRP A 378 3.63 -1.38 26.46
C TRP A 378 3.05 -1.95 27.73
N VAL A 379 2.72 -3.24 27.71
CA VAL A 379 2.16 -3.97 28.85
C VAL A 379 2.75 -5.36 28.93
N GLU A 380 2.80 -5.95 30.12
CA GLU A 380 3.17 -7.35 30.28
C GLU A 380 1.99 -8.24 29.89
N LEU A 381 2.24 -9.28 29.09
CA LEU A 381 1.19 -10.19 28.63
C LEU A 381 0.52 -10.92 29.80
N GLU A 382 1.28 -11.24 30.86
CA GLU A 382 0.78 -11.93 32.06
C GLU A 382 -0.29 -11.13 32.84
N ASP A 383 -0.31 -9.80 32.69
CA ASP A 383 -1.33 -8.93 33.29
C ASP A 383 -2.71 -9.09 32.62
N TYR A 384 -2.77 -9.78 31.48
CA TYR A 384 -3.98 -10.05 30.70
C TYR A 384 -4.28 -11.55 30.66
N PRO A 385 -4.73 -12.15 31.77
CA PRO A 385 -4.80 -13.60 31.94
C PRO A 385 -5.72 -14.31 30.94
N LEU A 386 -6.76 -13.65 30.42
CA LEU A 386 -7.60 -14.25 29.37
C LEU A 386 -6.79 -14.49 28.08
N ILE A 387 -6.06 -13.48 27.63
CA ILE A 387 -5.24 -13.54 26.42
C ILE A 387 -4.06 -14.49 26.64
N PHE A 388 -3.33 -14.31 27.74
CA PHE A 388 -2.19 -15.17 28.10
C PHE A 388 -2.59 -16.66 28.17
N ASN A 389 -3.62 -17.00 28.94
CA ASN A 389 -4.05 -18.39 29.08
C ASN A 389 -4.57 -18.99 27.77
N THR A 390 -5.17 -18.17 26.90
CA THR A 390 -5.60 -18.62 25.56
C THR A 390 -4.40 -18.99 24.71
N ILE A 391 -3.36 -18.15 24.67
CA ILE A 391 -2.13 -18.46 23.95
C ILE A 391 -1.52 -19.75 24.49
N GLN A 392 -1.30 -19.83 25.81
CA GLN A 392 -0.67 -21.00 26.45
C GLN A 392 -1.46 -22.30 26.22
N SER A 393 -2.80 -22.25 26.25
CA SER A 393 -3.64 -23.45 26.10
C SER A 393 -3.72 -23.96 24.65
N ASN A 394 -3.34 -23.14 23.67
CA ASN A 394 -3.42 -23.45 22.25
C ASN A 394 -2.05 -23.63 21.58
N VAL A 395 -0.95 -23.62 22.34
CA VAL A 395 0.38 -23.90 21.81
C VAL A 395 0.42 -25.31 21.21
N GLN A 396 0.78 -25.35 19.94
CA GLN A 396 1.06 -26.54 19.16
C GLN A 396 2.55 -26.52 18.78
N GLU A 397 3.06 -27.66 18.36
CA GLU A 397 4.44 -27.79 17.90
C GLU A 397 4.47 -28.70 16.69
N ASP A 398 5.17 -28.26 15.64
CA ASP A 398 5.48 -29.06 14.47
C ASP A 398 6.95 -28.88 14.06
N GLN A 399 7.28 -29.31 12.85
CA GLN A 399 8.62 -29.19 12.28
C GLN A 399 9.17 -27.76 12.21
N ASP A 400 8.30 -26.74 12.17
CA ASP A 400 8.68 -25.32 12.15
C ASP A 400 8.77 -24.70 13.54
N GLY A 401 8.53 -25.48 14.60
CA GLY A 401 8.60 -25.05 15.99
C GLY A 401 7.23 -24.85 16.62
N LYS A 402 7.20 -24.07 17.71
CA LYS A 402 5.96 -23.81 18.45
C LYS A 402 5.14 -22.74 17.78
N TYR A 403 3.83 -22.95 17.74
CA TYR A 403 2.90 -21.98 17.17
C TYR A 403 1.53 -22.02 17.83
N ILE A 404 0.70 -21.02 17.56
CA ILE A 404 -0.74 -21.08 17.76
C ILE A 404 -1.47 -20.81 16.45
N GLU A 405 -2.62 -21.44 16.25
CA GLU A 405 -3.60 -21.02 15.24
C GLU A 405 -4.47 -19.92 15.84
N VAL A 406 -4.25 -18.67 15.41
CA VAL A 406 -4.94 -17.49 15.96
C VAL A 406 -6.45 -17.58 15.71
N SER A 407 -6.86 -18.24 14.63
CA SER A 407 -8.27 -18.55 14.31
C SER A 407 -8.95 -19.46 15.33
N GLN A 408 -8.19 -20.21 16.15
CA GLN A 408 -8.70 -21.11 17.18
C GLN A 408 -8.93 -20.40 18.53
N GLY A 409 -9.52 -19.21 18.48
CA GLY A 409 -10.07 -18.51 19.64
C GLY A 409 -9.37 -17.20 20.03
N LEU A 410 -8.05 -17.06 19.80
CA LEU A 410 -7.37 -15.80 20.12
C LEU A 410 -7.97 -14.64 19.31
N PHE A 411 -8.21 -14.85 18.02
CA PHE A 411 -8.78 -13.83 17.13
C PHE A 411 -10.10 -13.26 17.65
N SER A 412 -11.04 -14.13 18.00
CA SER A 412 -12.37 -13.70 18.46
C SER A 412 -12.29 -12.99 19.80
N ILE A 413 -11.40 -13.43 20.70
CA ILE A 413 -11.14 -12.72 21.96
C ILE A 413 -10.66 -11.30 21.68
N LEU A 414 -9.61 -11.14 20.87
CA LEU A 414 -9.03 -9.84 20.54
C LEU A 414 -10.06 -8.90 19.90
N GLN A 415 -10.87 -9.42 18.96
CA GLN A 415 -11.93 -8.65 18.32
C GLN A 415 -13.00 -8.18 19.31
N THR A 416 -13.42 -9.03 20.25
CA THR A 416 -14.44 -8.66 21.25
C THR A 416 -13.95 -7.68 22.30
N GLN A 417 -12.63 -7.57 22.51
CA GLN A 417 -12.02 -6.72 23.54
C GLN A 417 -11.48 -5.38 23.00
N LEU A 418 -11.74 -5.03 21.74
CA LEU A 418 -11.24 -3.77 21.15
C LEU A 418 -11.61 -2.54 22.01
N ASN A 419 -12.88 -2.41 22.40
CA ASN A 419 -13.35 -1.31 23.24
C ASN A 419 -12.79 -1.30 24.67
N GLU A 420 -12.29 -2.45 25.15
CA GLU A 420 -11.66 -2.54 26.48
C GLU A 420 -10.21 -2.06 26.45
N HIS A 421 -9.54 -2.23 25.31
CA HIS A 421 -8.11 -2.00 25.16
C HIS A 421 -7.76 -0.70 24.45
N PHE A 422 -8.69 -0.12 23.69
CA PHE A 422 -8.45 1.03 22.83
C PHE A 422 -9.53 2.11 22.99
N ASN A 423 -9.14 3.37 22.77
CA ASN A 423 -10.06 4.49 22.77
C ASN A 423 -10.64 4.67 21.36
N MET A 424 -11.78 4.02 21.11
CA MET A 424 -12.45 4.03 19.80
C MET A 424 -13.09 5.37 19.41
N SER A 425 -13.03 6.39 20.29
CA SER A 425 -13.50 7.75 20.01
C SER A 425 -12.36 8.78 19.94
N ALA A 426 -11.10 8.34 19.79
CA ALA A 426 -9.94 9.24 19.78
C ALA A 426 -9.83 10.11 18.52
N ALA A 427 -10.38 9.64 17.39
CA ALA A 427 -10.33 10.29 16.08
C ALA A 427 -11.54 9.82 15.24
N ASP A 428 -11.69 10.38 14.04
CA ASP A 428 -12.74 9.96 13.09
C ASP A 428 -12.58 8.48 12.73
N THR A 429 -11.33 8.06 12.52
CA THR A 429 -10.96 6.65 12.36
C THR A 429 -9.95 6.24 13.42
N VAL A 430 -10.24 5.15 14.12
CA VAL A 430 -9.32 4.52 15.07
C VAL A 430 -8.89 3.18 14.51
N LEU A 431 -7.58 2.95 14.44
CA LEU A 431 -6.96 1.73 13.92
C LEU A 431 -6.23 1.02 15.06
N PRO A 432 -6.86 0.01 15.68
CA PRO A 432 -6.30 -0.67 16.82
C PRO A 432 -5.37 -1.82 16.40
N ALA A 433 -4.18 -1.89 16.97
CA ALA A 433 -3.23 -2.95 16.71
C ALA A 433 -2.79 -3.65 18.00
N TYR A 434 -2.88 -4.99 18.01
CA TYR A 434 -2.28 -5.81 19.05
C TYR A 434 -0.92 -6.30 18.59
N TYR A 435 0.16 -5.97 19.30
CA TYR A 435 1.50 -6.40 18.97
C TYR A 435 2.03 -7.36 20.03
N PHE A 436 2.26 -8.62 19.65
CA PHE A 436 2.76 -9.66 20.54
C PHE A 436 4.28 -9.82 20.41
N LEU A 437 4.96 -9.79 21.55
CA LEU A 437 6.36 -10.19 21.65
C LEU A 437 6.45 -11.55 22.31
N THR A 438 6.89 -12.57 21.58
CA THR A 438 6.84 -13.96 22.05
C THR A 438 8.21 -14.65 22.03
N ASP A 439 8.42 -15.51 23.03
CA ASP A 439 9.55 -16.44 23.08
C ASP A 439 9.17 -17.71 22.32
N GLU A 440 9.76 -17.90 21.14
CA GLU A 440 9.63 -19.08 20.25
C GLU A 440 8.22 -19.48 19.78
N ILE A 441 7.17 -18.75 20.14
CA ILE A 441 5.79 -19.05 19.72
C ILE A 441 5.42 -18.21 18.50
N GLY A 442 5.33 -18.86 17.34
CA GLY A 442 4.82 -18.31 16.09
C GLY A 442 3.29 -18.20 16.06
N PHE A 443 2.75 -17.31 15.24
CA PHE A 443 1.30 -17.20 15.01
C PHE A 443 0.98 -17.64 13.59
N ARG A 444 -0.11 -18.40 13.45
CA ARG A 444 -0.65 -18.85 12.17
C ARG A 444 -2.10 -18.43 11.99
N TRP A 445 -2.46 -18.17 10.74
CA TRP A 445 -3.83 -17.99 10.29
C TRP A 445 -4.14 -19.02 9.22
N MET A 446 -5.02 -19.97 9.56
CA MET A 446 -5.43 -21.04 8.64
C MET A 446 -4.22 -21.86 8.13
N GLY A 447 -3.26 -22.14 9.01
CA GLY A 447 -2.04 -22.88 8.67
C GLY A 447 -0.91 -22.03 8.09
N VAL A 448 -1.11 -20.73 7.85
CA VAL A 448 -0.07 -19.84 7.30
C VAL A 448 0.53 -18.97 8.40
N SER A 449 1.85 -19.07 8.60
CA SER A 449 2.58 -18.21 9.54
C SER A 449 2.61 -16.76 9.06
N PHE A 450 2.50 -15.80 9.97
CA PHE A 450 2.53 -14.38 9.64
C PHE A 450 3.32 -13.55 10.66
N ALA A 451 3.84 -12.41 10.19
CA ALA A 451 4.44 -11.37 11.05
C ALA A 451 3.46 -10.22 11.31
N GLY A 452 2.53 -10.00 10.40
CA GLY A 452 1.38 -9.11 10.55
C GLY A 452 0.13 -9.74 9.93
N LEU A 453 -1.03 -9.38 10.47
CA LEU A 453 -2.35 -9.76 9.98
C LEU A 453 -3.29 -8.57 10.15
N GLY A 454 -3.65 -7.91 9.04
CA GLY A 454 -4.48 -6.71 9.00
C GLY A 454 -5.63 -6.78 7.98
N GLY A 455 -6.19 -5.61 7.64
CA GLY A 455 -7.27 -5.46 6.65
C GLY A 455 -8.70 -5.67 7.20
N MET A 456 -8.85 -5.69 8.51
CA MET A 456 -10.13 -5.94 9.20
C MET A 456 -10.57 -4.76 10.07
N GLY A 457 -9.98 -3.58 9.87
CA GLY A 457 -10.17 -2.39 10.70
C GLY A 457 -9.45 -2.45 12.06
N TRP A 458 -8.60 -3.47 12.25
CA TRP A 458 -7.68 -3.66 13.37
C TRP A 458 -6.61 -4.67 12.95
N GLU A 459 -5.49 -4.72 13.67
CA GLU A 459 -4.31 -5.49 13.26
C GLU A 459 -3.74 -6.38 14.37
N ILE A 460 -3.05 -7.45 13.97
CA ILE A 460 -2.19 -8.26 14.83
C ILE A 460 -0.77 -8.22 14.29
N LEU A 461 0.19 -7.85 15.11
CA LEU A 461 1.62 -7.97 14.83
C LEU A 461 2.27 -9.03 15.71
N LEU A 462 3.31 -9.69 15.19
CA LEU A 462 4.09 -10.68 15.91
C LEU A 462 5.59 -10.42 15.75
N GLY A 463 6.27 -10.24 16.89
CA GLY A 463 7.71 -10.18 17.01
C GLY A 463 8.20 -11.34 17.87
N THR A 464 8.74 -12.38 17.24
CA THR A 464 9.45 -13.44 17.97
C THR A 464 10.89 -13.01 18.24
N GLN A 465 11.55 -13.59 19.26
CA GLN A 465 12.97 -13.30 19.51
C GLN A 465 13.87 -13.52 18.28
N ASN A 466 13.58 -14.54 17.46
CA ASN A 466 14.35 -14.87 16.27
C ASN A 466 14.04 -13.96 15.07
N SER A 467 12.86 -13.33 15.04
CA SER A 467 12.56 -12.32 14.01
C SER A 467 13.13 -10.95 14.35
N LEU A 468 13.31 -10.65 15.65
CA LEU A 468 13.83 -9.37 16.12
C LEU A 468 15.35 -9.37 16.27
N PHE A 469 15.95 -10.51 16.60
CA PHE A 469 17.37 -10.65 16.88
C PHE A 469 18.00 -11.81 16.13
N GLU A 470 19.23 -11.63 15.65
CA GLU A 470 19.99 -12.66 14.95
C GLU A 470 20.17 -13.90 15.85
N TYR A 471 19.52 -15.01 15.50
CA TYR A 471 19.47 -16.25 16.31
C TYR A 471 19.02 -16.01 17.77
N GLY A 472 18.15 -15.01 17.99
CA GLY A 472 17.68 -14.64 19.33
C GLY A 472 18.73 -13.93 20.17
N ASN A 473 19.89 -13.54 19.64
CA ASN A 473 20.89 -12.84 20.43
C ASN A 473 20.51 -11.36 20.62
N VAL A 474 20.08 -10.99 21.82
CA VAL A 474 19.63 -9.62 22.17
C VAL A 474 20.63 -8.51 21.79
N SER A 475 21.93 -8.81 21.74
CA SER A 475 22.97 -7.85 21.36
C SER A 475 23.13 -7.67 19.83
N LYS A 476 22.33 -8.38 19.04
CA LYS A 476 22.35 -8.40 17.57
C LYS A 476 20.93 -8.14 17.03
N PRO A 477 20.43 -6.90 17.12
CA PRO A 477 19.14 -6.55 16.53
C PRO A 477 19.15 -6.87 15.03
N LEU A 478 18.03 -7.27 14.47
CA LEU A 478 17.89 -7.68 13.08
C LEU A 478 16.92 -6.73 12.36
N ARG A 479 15.62 -6.90 12.59
CA ARG A 479 14.55 -6.04 12.04
C ARG A 479 13.50 -5.75 13.10
N GLY A 480 12.92 -4.55 13.05
CA GLY A 480 11.76 -4.22 13.86
C GLY A 480 10.46 -4.42 13.08
N MET A 481 9.38 -3.91 13.64
CA MET A 481 8.00 -4.11 13.22
C MET A 481 7.31 -2.82 12.79
N SER A 482 8.01 -1.67 12.77
CA SER A 482 7.40 -0.41 12.33
C SER A 482 6.96 -0.46 10.87
N SER A 483 7.75 -1.06 9.97
CA SER A 483 7.35 -1.21 8.56
C SER A 483 6.23 -2.23 8.39
N VAL A 484 6.24 -3.30 9.18
CA VAL A 484 5.13 -4.28 9.20
C VAL A 484 3.85 -3.61 9.72
N MET A 485 3.92 -2.74 10.72
CA MET A 485 2.77 -1.96 11.17
C MET A 485 2.22 -1.07 10.05
N ILE A 486 3.08 -0.38 9.30
CA ILE A 486 2.65 0.45 8.16
C ILE A 486 2.04 -0.42 7.05
N HIS A 487 2.58 -1.62 6.80
CA HIS A 487 2.01 -2.60 5.87
C HIS A 487 0.58 -3.00 6.26
N GLU A 488 0.39 -3.44 7.51
CA GLU A 488 -0.95 -3.88 7.96
C GLU A 488 -1.94 -2.71 8.02
N LEU A 489 -1.45 -1.51 8.38
CA LEU A 489 -2.22 -0.28 8.27
C LEU A 489 -2.62 0.00 6.82
N GLY A 490 -1.75 -0.23 5.84
CA GLY A 490 -2.07 -0.10 4.43
C GLY A 490 -3.31 -0.90 4.04
N HIS A 491 -3.45 -2.14 4.53
CA HIS A 491 -4.67 -2.92 4.34
C HIS A 491 -5.91 -2.27 4.98
N SER A 492 -5.79 -1.69 6.17
CA SER A 492 -6.87 -0.94 6.81
C SER A 492 -7.21 0.38 6.09
N LEU A 493 -6.29 0.91 5.30
CA LEU A 493 -6.52 2.02 4.36
C LEU A 493 -7.07 1.54 3.00
N GLY A 494 -7.32 0.25 2.85
CA GLY A 494 -7.86 -0.35 1.63
C GLY A 494 -6.82 -0.72 0.58
N LEU A 495 -5.52 -0.57 0.85
CA LEU A 495 -4.46 -0.91 -0.09
C LEU A 495 -4.28 -2.44 -0.19
N PRO A 496 -4.32 -3.01 -1.41
CA PRO A 496 -3.91 -4.39 -1.64
C PRO A 496 -2.39 -4.49 -1.63
N HIS A 497 -1.89 -5.72 -1.76
CA HIS A 497 -0.50 -5.94 -2.15
C HIS A 497 -0.27 -5.53 -3.61
N PRO A 498 0.95 -5.12 -4.00
CA PRO A 498 1.31 -4.81 -5.39
C PRO A 498 1.54 -6.09 -6.20
N HIS A 499 0.81 -7.16 -5.88
CA HIS A 499 0.84 -8.47 -6.50
C HIS A 499 -0.45 -9.20 -6.12
N SER A 500 -0.90 -10.14 -6.95
CA SER A 500 -2.09 -10.92 -6.64
C SER A 500 -2.12 -12.26 -7.37
N GLY A 501 -2.96 -13.18 -6.92
CA GLY A 501 -3.25 -14.40 -7.69
C GLY A 501 -4.01 -14.12 -8.99
N ALA A 502 -4.62 -12.94 -9.15
CA ALA A 502 -5.40 -12.57 -10.32
C ALA A 502 -4.54 -11.97 -11.44
N PHE A 503 -3.50 -11.22 -11.09
CA PHE A 503 -2.61 -10.54 -12.04
C PHE A 503 -1.14 -10.93 -11.82
N ALA A 504 -0.87 -12.07 -11.19
CA ALA A 504 0.47 -12.57 -10.84
C ALA A 504 1.33 -11.59 -10.02
N TRP A 505 2.64 -11.86 -9.99
CA TRP A 505 3.59 -11.38 -8.98
C TRP A 505 4.69 -10.46 -9.53
N GLY A 506 4.70 -10.20 -10.84
CA GLY A 506 5.75 -9.40 -11.47
C GLY A 506 5.84 -7.98 -10.94
N SER A 507 4.70 -7.38 -10.57
CA SER A 507 4.64 -6.05 -9.97
C SER A 507 5.12 -5.98 -8.51
N ALA A 508 5.55 -7.10 -7.91
CA ALA A 508 6.14 -7.09 -6.56
C ALA A 508 7.48 -6.33 -6.50
N PHE A 509 8.15 -6.12 -7.63
CA PHE A 509 9.38 -5.35 -7.74
C PHE A 509 9.10 -3.84 -7.77
N VAL A 510 8.65 -3.32 -6.63
CA VAL A 510 8.31 -1.91 -6.43
C VAL A 510 8.77 -1.47 -5.04
N ALA A 511 9.21 -0.21 -4.94
CA ALA A 511 9.55 0.50 -3.72
C ALA A 511 8.29 0.82 -2.91
N ASP A 512 7.66 -0.21 -2.33
CA ASP A 512 6.43 -0.09 -1.56
C ASP A 512 6.46 -1.00 -0.33
N VAL A 513 6.09 -0.47 0.83
CA VAL A 513 5.95 -1.22 2.09
C VAL A 513 4.92 -2.37 1.99
N MET A 514 3.97 -2.28 1.07
CA MET A 514 3.00 -3.33 0.77
C MET A 514 3.62 -4.52 0.00
N SER A 515 4.83 -4.40 -0.53
CA SER A 515 5.51 -5.50 -1.21
C SER A 515 6.19 -6.47 -0.23
N TYR A 516 6.01 -7.78 -0.44
CA TYR A 516 6.75 -8.82 0.28
C TYR A 516 8.22 -8.95 -0.14
N PHE A 517 8.60 -8.30 -1.25
CA PHE A 517 9.97 -8.31 -1.75
C PHE A 517 10.77 -7.13 -1.18
N ALA A 518 10.16 -5.94 -1.13
CA ALA A 518 10.83 -4.69 -0.79
C ALA A 518 11.27 -4.59 0.67
N VAL A 519 12.12 -3.60 0.94
CA VAL A 519 12.55 -3.15 2.28
C VAL A 519 12.18 -1.70 2.53
N GLU A 520 11.25 -1.18 1.75
CA GLU A 520 10.82 0.20 1.89
C GLU A 520 9.93 0.40 3.11
N GLU A 521 9.97 1.62 3.63
CA GLU A 521 9.32 1.99 4.88
C GLU A 521 7.93 2.58 4.63
N GLY A 522 7.70 3.13 3.44
CA GLY A 522 6.49 3.86 3.07
C GLY A 522 5.79 3.31 1.83
N PHE A 523 4.65 3.92 1.53
CA PHE A 523 3.88 3.63 0.33
C PHE A 523 4.56 4.22 -0.91
N SER A 524 4.53 3.49 -2.02
CA SER A 524 5.00 4.00 -3.30
C SER A 524 4.13 5.18 -3.76
N THR A 525 4.65 5.97 -4.69
CA THR A 525 3.89 7.03 -5.35
C THR A 525 2.57 6.53 -5.93
N PHE A 526 2.51 5.27 -6.40
CA PHE A 526 1.28 4.68 -6.95
C PHE A 526 0.19 4.52 -5.89
N TYR A 527 0.55 4.09 -4.68
CA TYR A 527 -0.40 3.89 -3.58
C TYR A 527 -0.74 5.19 -2.85
N GLN A 528 0.20 6.14 -2.78
CA GLN A 528 -0.11 7.52 -2.40
C GLN A 528 -1.13 8.15 -3.37
N ASP A 529 -0.90 8.00 -4.68
CA ASP A 529 -1.82 8.46 -5.72
C ASP A 529 -3.18 7.74 -5.62
N ALA A 530 -3.20 6.45 -5.31
CA ALA A 530 -4.43 5.67 -5.15
C ALA A 530 -5.29 6.15 -3.99
N ILE A 531 -4.70 6.32 -2.80
CA ILE A 531 -5.41 6.87 -1.63
C ILE A 531 -5.85 8.31 -1.91
N GLY A 532 -4.96 9.11 -2.49
CA GLY A 532 -5.24 10.50 -2.85
C GLY A 532 -6.43 10.64 -3.79
N ARG A 533 -6.52 9.80 -4.84
CA ARG A 533 -7.70 9.74 -5.73
C ARG A 533 -8.96 9.43 -4.96
N ALA A 534 -8.95 8.35 -4.17
CA ALA A 534 -10.14 7.90 -3.46
C ALA A 534 -10.66 8.95 -2.47
N HIS A 535 -9.77 9.57 -1.68
CA HIS A 535 -10.15 10.62 -0.74
C HIS A 535 -10.64 11.87 -1.46
N SER A 536 -9.96 12.27 -2.55
CA SER A 536 -10.35 13.43 -3.34
C SER A 536 -11.75 13.26 -3.89
N ASP A 537 -12.04 12.09 -4.48
CA ASP A 537 -13.34 11.81 -5.07
C ASP A 537 -14.44 11.78 -4.02
N ALA A 538 -14.19 11.14 -2.88
CA ALA A 538 -15.15 11.11 -1.80
C ALA A 538 -15.51 12.53 -1.30
N TYR A 539 -14.51 13.36 -0.97
CA TYR A 539 -14.77 14.73 -0.53
C TYR A 539 -15.41 15.60 -1.62
N PHE A 540 -14.98 15.44 -2.88
CA PHE A 540 -15.51 16.21 -3.99
C PHE A 540 -16.98 15.90 -4.27
N LEU A 541 -17.34 14.62 -4.36
CA LEU A 541 -18.72 14.20 -4.61
C LEU A 541 -19.64 14.56 -3.44
N ASN A 542 -19.16 14.41 -2.20
CA ASN A 542 -19.89 14.86 -1.02
C ASN A 542 -20.12 16.38 -1.07
N SER A 543 -19.10 17.16 -1.43
CA SER A 543 -19.21 18.61 -1.59
C SER A 543 -20.23 19.00 -2.65
N GLN A 544 -20.22 18.36 -3.83
CA GLN A 544 -21.21 18.65 -4.87
C GLN A 544 -22.64 18.37 -4.41
N SER A 545 -22.86 17.24 -3.73
CA SER A 545 -24.18 16.83 -3.24
C SER A 545 -24.68 17.78 -2.15
N GLU A 546 -23.86 18.05 -1.13
CA GLU A 546 -24.23 18.91 -0.02
C GLU A 546 -24.39 20.37 -0.44
N PHE A 547 -23.59 20.84 -1.41
CA PHE A 547 -23.73 22.20 -1.93
C PHE A 547 -25.04 22.41 -2.68
N ALA A 548 -25.47 21.43 -3.48
CA ALA A 548 -26.77 21.49 -4.15
C ALA A 548 -27.93 21.62 -3.15
N GLN A 549 -27.85 20.90 -2.02
CA GLN A 549 -28.83 21.02 -0.93
C GLN A 549 -28.73 22.37 -0.22
N ALA A 550 -27.51 22.83 0.08
CA ALA A 550 -27.27 24.12 0.72
C ALA A 550 -27.78 25.30 -0.12
N MET A 551 -27.63 25.24 -1.45
CA MET A 551 -28.15 26.25 -2.36
C MET A 551 -29.67 26.32 -2.35
N GLN A 552 -30.38 25.19 -2.22
CA GLN A 552 -31.84 25.21 -2.05
C GLN A 552 -32.24 25.92 -0.75
N PHE A 553 -31.55 25.64 0.37
CA PHE A 553 -31.80 26.34 1.62
C PHE A 553 -31.48 27.84 1.55
N TYR A 554 -30.45 28.20 0.80
CA TYR A 554 -30.07 29.60 0.57
C TYR A 554 -31.15 30.37 -0.20
N GLU A 555 -31.69 29.77 -1.27
CA GLU A 555 -32.82 30.33 -2.02
C GLU A 555 -34.08 30.46 -1.14
N ASP A 556 -34.40 29.42 -0.38
CA ASP A 556 -35.57 29.40 0.52
C ASP A 556 -35.45 30.45 1.64
N ALA A 557 -34.23 30.76 2.08
CA ALA A 557 -33.91 31.80 3.06
C ALA A 557 -33.94 33.22 2.48
N GLY A 558 -34.17 33.39 1.17
CA GLY A 558 -34.22 34.68 0.50
C GLY A 558 -32.85 35.27 0.17
N GLU A 559 -31.87 34.41 -0.10
CA GLU A 559 -30.55 34.78 -0.62
C GLU A 559 -29.78 35.77 0.27
N PRO A 560 -29.44 35.41 1.53
CA PRO A 560 -28.74 36.30 2.45
C PRO A 560 -27.37 36.76 1.87
N PRO A 561 -27.16 38.07 1.65
CA PRO A 561 -25.98 38.58 0.97
C PRO A 561 -24.66 38.31 1.72
N GLU A 562 -24.73 38.03 3.02
CA GLU A 562 -23.57 37.66 3.83
C GLU A 562 -22.91 36.34 3.37
N LEU A 563 -23.65 35.45 2.72
CA LEU A 563 -23.16 34.16 2.24
C LEU A 563 -22.60 34.20 0.81
N GLN A 564 -22.77 35.30 0.07
CA GLN A 564 -22.35 35.35 -1.34
C GLN A 564 -20.85 35.08 -1.50
N GLY A 565 -20.01 35.62 -0.62
CA GLY A 565 -18.57 35.38 -0.67
C GLY A 565 -18.20 33.92 -0.44
N THR A 566 -18.90 33.24 0.48
CA THR A 566 -18.71 31.80 0.74
C THR A 566 -19.16 30.96 -0.46
N ILE A 567 -20.28 31.32 -1.10
CA ILE A 567 -20.76 30.67 -2.33
C ILE A 567 -19.76 30.83 -3.47
N ASP A 568 -19.21 32.04 -3.66
CA ASP A 568 -18.20 32.29 -4.70
C ASP A 568 -16.93 31.45 -4.47
N GLU A 569 -16.51 31.31 -3.21
CA GLU A 569 -15.37 30.47 -2.81
C GLU A 569 -15.63 28.99 -3.02
N ILE A 570 -16.82 28.48 -2.62
CA ILE A 570 -17.22 27.09 -2.87
C ILE A 570 -17.21 26.78 -4.37
N ASN A 571 -17.79 27.65 -5.21
CA ASN A 571 -17.79 27.47 -6.66
C ASN A 571 -16.36 27.44 -7.23
N SER A 572 -15.51 28.38 -6.84
CA SER A 572 -14.11 28.42 -7.28
C SER A 572 -13.35 27.16 -6.90
N SER A 573 -13.57 26.63 -5.70
CA SER A 573 -12.91 25.41 -5.23
C SER A 573 -13.43 24.15 -5.91
N LEU A 574 -14.75 24.06 -6.17
CA LEU A 574 -15.34 22.98 -6.96
C LEU A 574 -14.83 22.95 -8.41
N GLU A 575 -14.43 24.09 -8.97
CA GLU A 575 -13.75 24.16 -10.27
C GLU A 575 -12.28 23.73 -10.19
N ALA A 576 -11.58 24.04 -9.10
CA ALA A 576 -10.16 23.74 -8.93
C ALA A 576 -9.85 22.27 -8.60
N VAL A 577 -10.72 21.59 -7.85
CA VAL A 577 -10.50 20.18 -7.44
C VAL A 577 -10.22 19.25 -8.62
N PRO A 578 -11.04 19.24 -9.70
CA PRO A 578 -10.77 18.44 -10.89
C PRO A 578 -9.46 18.80 -11.60
N GLU A 579 -9.03 20.07 -11.58
CA GLU A 579 -7.78 20.49 -12.20
C GLU A 579 -6.57 19.88 -11.46
N TYR A 580 -6.55 19.96 -10.13
CA TYR A 580 -5.52 19.31 -9.32
C TYR A 580 -5.53 17.79 -9.49
N TYR A 581 -6.72 17.20 -9.54
CA TYR A 581 -6.87 15.76 -9.76
C TYR A 581 -6.27 15.31 -11.10
N GLN A 582 -6.52 16.04 -12.19
CA GLN A 582 -5.96 15.74 -13.52
C GLN A 582 -4.44 15.91 -13.57
N GLN A 583 -3.90 16.88 -12.83
CA GLN A 583 -2.47 17.07 -12.65
C GLN A 583 -1.81 16.01 -11.75
N MET A 584 -2.61 15.11 -11.18
CA MET A 584 -2.18 14.15 -10.16
C MET A 584 -1.58 14.84 -8.93
N ASP A 585 -1.98 16.08 -8.62
CA ASP A 585 -1.67 16.73 -7.34
C ASP A 585 -2.77 16.39 -6.33
N TYR A 586 -2.79 15.11 -5.93
CA TYR A 586 -3.85 14.60 -5.07
C TYR A 586 -3.82 15.21 -3.67
N ASN A 587 -2.66 15.67 -3.19
CA ASN A 587 -2.60 16.40 -1.93
C ASN A 587 -3.39 17.72 -2.03
N ALA A 588 -3.14 18.54 -3.07
CA ALA A 588 -3.90 19.76 -3.28
C ALA A 588 -5.39 19.46 -3.54
N SER A 589 -5.69 18.45 -4.35
CA SER A 589 -7.06 18.07 -4.69
C SER A 589 -7.87 17.65 -3.45
N VAL A 590 -7.33 16.78 -2.60
CA VAL A 590 -7.97 16.36 -1.34
C VAL A 590 -8.15 17.55 -0.40
N HIS A 591 -7.10 18.38 -0.23
CA HIS A 591 -7.17 19.53 0.67
C HIS A 591 -8.26 20.51 0.25
N THR A 592 -8.29 20.90 -1.02
CA THR A 592 -9.29 21.82 -1.56
C THR A 592 -10.69 21.20 -1.50
N ALA A 593 -10.85 19.91 -1.80
CA ALA A 593 -12.15 19.24 -1.70
C ALA A 593 -12.67 19.20 -0.27
N ARG A 594 -11.80 18.94 0.72
CA ARG A 594 -12.16 18.96 2.15
C ARG A 594 -12.55 20.36 2.61
N GLU A 595 -11.73 21.38 2.34
CA GLU A 595 -12.04 22.76 2.73
C GLU A 595 -13.37 23.24 2.11
N THR A 596 -13.64 22.84 0.86
CA THR A 596 -14.92 23.10 0.21
C THR A 596 -16.07 22.48 0.99
N TYR A 597 -15.93 21.22 1.41
CA TYR A 597 -16.91 20.53 2.24
C TYR A 597 -17.16 21.25 3.56
N GLU A 598 -16.11 21.67 4.26
CA GLU A 598 -16.21 22.44 5.51
C GLU A 598 -16.95 23.78 5.32
N LEU A 599 -16.68 24.50 4.22
CA LEU A 599 -17.39 25.75 3.87
C LEU A 599 -18.89 25.52 3.63
N ILE A 600 -19.25 24.39 3.00
CA ILE A 600 -20.64 24.01 2.78
C ILE A 600 -21.33 23.72 4.12
N LEU A 601 -20.68 22.99 5.03
CA LEU A 601 -21.22 22.73 6.37
C LEU A 601 -21.44 24.03 7.15
N TYR A 602 -20.48 24.97 7.07
CA TYR A 602 -20.64 26.30 7.65
C TYR A 602 -21.83 27.05 7.07
N MET A 603 -22.00 27.01 5.74
CA MET A 603 -23.14 27.63 5.05
C MET A 603 -24.47 27.04 5.52
N GLN A 604 -24.57 25.72 5.63
CA GLN A 604 -25.76 25.03 6.12
C GLN A 604 -26.09 25.42 7.57
N ASP A 605 -25.09 25.44 8.47
CA ASP A 605 -25.30 25.85 9.86
C ASP A 605 -25.78 27.31 9.95
N TYR A 606 -25.19 28.23 9.18
CA TYR A 606 -25.65 29.62 9.12
C TYR A 606 -27.12 29.73 8.69
N LEU A 607 -27.53 28.96 7.69
CA LEU A 607 -28.91 28.97 7.17
C LEU A 607 -29.92 28.39 8.18
N GLN A 608 -29.53 27.38 8.94
CA GLN A 608 -30.38 26.76 9.96
C GLN A 608 -30.42 27.59 11.25
N ASN A 609 -29.32 28.24 11.60
CA ASN A 609 -29.12 28.99 12.84
C ASN A 609 -28.65 30.43 12.55
N PRO A 610 -29.44 31.24 11.81
CA PRO A 610 -29.00 32.56 11.41
C PRO A 610 -28.71 33.40 12.66
N PRO A 611 -27.56 34.10 12.73
CA PRO A 611 -27.20 34.90 13.89
C PRO A 611 -28.34 35.87 14.18
N THR A 612 -28.93 35.77 15.37
CA THR A 612 -30.04 36.64 15.75
C THR A 612 -29.54 38.07 15.78
N THR A 613 -29.90 38.84 14.75
CA THR A 613 -29.70 40.28 14.66
C THR A 613 -30.65 40.97 15.64
N THR A 614 -30.54 40.65 16.93
CA THR A 614 -31.13 41.50 17.95
C THR A 614 -30.33 42.80 17.89
N PRO A 615 -30.93 43.94 17.53
CA PRO A 615 -30.21 45.20 17.55
C PRO A 615 -29.90 45.51 19.02
N THR A 616 -28.71 45.12 19.49
CA THR A 616 -28.19 45.57 20.77
C THR A 616 -28.16 47.08 20.70
N THR A 617 -29.08 47.71 21.42
CA THR A 617 -29.02 49.14 21.70
C THR A 617 -27.60 49.43 22.20
N PRO A 618 -26.90 50.45 21.70
CA PRO A 618 -25.47 50.65 21.97
C PRO A 618 -25.22 50.82 23.48
N GLY A 619 -24.93 49.70 24.12
CA GLY A 619 -24.46 49.58 25.49
C GLY A 619 -22.96 49.36 25.43
N THR A 620 -22.23 50.31 26.00
CA THR A 620 -20.78 50.43 25.97
C THR A 620 -20.14 49.28 26.76
N THR A 621 -19.67 48.22 26.08
CA THR A 621 -18.51 47.41 26.52
C THR A 621 -18.08 46.47 25.40
N SER A 622 -16.90 46.76 24.82
CA SER A 622 -16.24 45.95 23.79
C SER A 622 -15.43 44.81 24.42
N THR A 623 -15.81 43.57 24.12
CA THR A 623 -14.90 42.43 24.11
C THR A 623 -15.18 41.64 22.82
N THR A 624 -14.42 41.95 21.78
CA THR A 624 -14.46 41.26 20.48
C THR A 624 -13.76 39.90 20.59
N SER A 625 -14.47 38.81 20.29
CA SER A 625 -13.88 37.49 20.04
C SER A 625 -13.45 37.40 18.58
N THR A 626 -12.15 37.32 18.35
CA THR A 626 -11.45 37.35 17.05
C THR A 626 -11.30 35.96 16.39
N ALA A 627 -12.07 34.95 16.80
CA ALA A 627 -11.79 33.56 16.47
C ALA A 627 -11.97 33.21 14.97
N GLY A 628 -12.94 33.82 14.25
CA GLY A 628 -13.21 33.46 12.85
C GLY A 628 -12.33 34.11 11.79
N LYS A 629 -11.58 35.17 12.12
CA LYS A 629 -10.74 35.90 11.14
C LYS A 629 -9.25 35.63 11.25
N GLU A 630 -8.78 35.17 12.41
CA GLU A 630 -7.36 34.77 12.57
C GLU A 630 -7.08 33.40 11.94
N MET A 631 -8.09 32.54 11.78
CA MET A 631 -7.98 31.26 11.09
C MET A 631 -7.83 31.42 9.56
N LEU A 632 -8.21 32.56 8.96
CA LEU A 632 -8.12 32.76 7.50
C LEU A 632 -6.80 33.44 7.06
N LEU A 633 -6.17 34.21 7.94
CA LEU A 633 -4.91 34.94 7.67
C LEU A 633 -3.64 34.14 8.00
N GLY A 634 -3.74 33.09 8.82
CA GLY A 634 -2.60 32.21 9.14
C GLY A 634 -2.19 31.29 7.98
N PHE A 635 -3.11 30.92 7.09
CA PHE A 635 -2.88 29.85 6.11
C PHE A 635 -2.31 30.34 4.78
N THR A 636 -2.65 31.55 4.34
CA THR A 636 -2.04 32.17 3.14
C THR A 636 -0.55 32.45 3.31
N LEU A 637 -0.04 32.60 4.55
CA LEU A 637 1.39 32.74 4.81
C LEU A 637 2.15 31.40 4.80
N SER A 638 1.48 30.29 5.06
CA SER A 638 2.11 28.96 5.17
C SER A 638 2.49 28.39 3.79
N PHE A 639 1.68 28.68 2.76
CA PHE A 639 2.00 28.34 1.37
C PHE A 639 3.20 29.13 0.79
N LEU A 640 3.47 30.34 1.29
CA LEU A 640 4.61 31.15 0.82
C LEU A 640 5.96 30.71 1.45
N LEU A 641 5.94 29.97 2.56
CA LEU A 641 7.14 29.51 3.27
C LEU A 641 7.58 28.09 2.89
N ILE A 642 6.70 27.28 2.31
CA ILE A 642 7.03 25.91 1.85
C ILE A 642 7.62 25.91 0.42
N ALA A 643 7.38 26.95 -0.39
CA ALA A 643 7.91 27.08 -1.76
C ALA A 643 9.38 27.55 -1.89
N LEU A 644 10.15 27.59 -0.79
CA LEU A 644 11.55 28.07 -0.78
C LEU A 644 12.52 27.08 -0.11
N PRO A 645 12.74 25.90 -0.72
CA PRO A 645 14.12 25.48 -0.94
C PRO A 645 14.35 24.69 -2.25
N ALA A 646 14.17 25.31 -3.42
CA ALA A 646 14.60 24.72 -4.70
C ALA A 646 15.55 25.61 -5.54
N ILE A 647 15.79 26.87 -5.14
CA ILE A 647 16.52 27.85 -5.98
C ILE A 647 17.99 28.09 -5.56
N VAL A 648 18.46 27.54 -4.43
CA VAL A 648 19.80 27.87 -3.90
C VAL A 648 20.92 26.90 -4.31
N HIS A 649 20.65 25.72 -4.89
CA HIS A 649 21.71 24.73 -5.15
C HIS A 649 22.35 24.73 -6.55
N ARG A 650 22.10 25.73 -7.42
CA ARG A 650 22.65 25.75 -8.80
C ARG A 650 23.83 26.69 -9.07
N ARG A 651 24.59 27.13 -8.05
CA ARG A 651 25.84 27.88 -8.26
C ARG A 651 26.92 27.58 -7.22
N ARG A 652 27.69 26.51 -7.43
CA ARG A 652 29.13 26.45 -7.09
C ARG A 652 29.76 25.14 -7.58
N LYS A 653 30.20 25.11 -8.84
CA LYS A 653 31.37 24.32 -9.28
C LYS A 653 31.91 24.97 -10.54
N ASN A 654 32.84 25.91 -10.33
CA ASN A 654 33.88 26.32 -11.27
C ASN A 654 34.77 27.33 -10.53
N LYS A 655 35.83 26.83 -9.88
CA LYS A 655 37.17 27.44 -9.80
C LYS A 655 38.11 26.55 -8.99
N THR A 656 39.27 26.33 -9.60
CA THR A 656 40.48 25.56 -9.23
C THR A 656 40.34 24.05 -9.17
#